data_AF-I0BKM5-F1
#
_entry.id   AF-I0BKM5-F1
#
_cell.length_a   1.000
_cell.length_b   1.000
_cell.length_c   1.000
_cell.angle_alpha   90.00
_cell.angle_beta   90.00
_cell.angle_gamma   90.00
#
_symmetry.space_group_name_H-M   'P 1'
#
loop_
_entity.id
_entity.type
_entity.pdbx_description
1 polymer ?
#
loop_
_entity_poly.entity_id
_entity_poly.type
_entity_poly.pdbx_seq_one_letter_code
_entity_poly.pdbx_strand_id
1 'polypeptide(L)'
;MVFLLEQLKDGWNTPTVLTDEKGQPVLDKAGKPFYTYELHPYLLNLTAGASAGIKSKIYSDAALRGVRWNVQPGISHIAANQGDTGVSAVNQSGYHYNLKDGGPQYGVSVAVEKLTDSFELDLKVTNSFIRHMSVYATFYKGDGVTPIEMNDEALLALLRGENLFEVKQWMDALGEAEQLLLGTKSLKFIGNVSSEGTFLGIPVTESSSLFSFQLPSADPIGKLRLSIGSLGNGNSHSDADPRAAWIGIGATSLMDLVIPTVSLIMTVGTESSKMFDTLFKKVKFIAPTVYSIYTIVKDIINNSSNTGNDVKDMIASLADRIVSTLLTGSEFAAELAAILSAEEVEEAIPIVGWGLKALALEGTVAQLAQTVGEVIASPRVVDFELTVTMDASISLMAEADNGQQPEFAAAAAYYIVTAQYSDNTTRTYKGVIPDPKVSRLSFELKNVPVGGKVTFLAAVYSKEGWLVGGGKSERLDNLLTPGQNQLVAFVNVKQMLYPLNEQTTYQHSQLLVQQDGHYSWQHTAEPPSETAESLGTGGSGHVLESLAGLTLNSNKGLLGYVWQASGMNIPPVDGDNGDDLQLYAFKNISYGPNPNAGVMNTPRGFNKAPLLAYPQLGAESGAAEYFYLDPTGDPASGYHLRRIEPMNDPSVPQNSPDREFNLSAKESWGRFNLLPASMAYHSNGYVIAVNPSYPVMQILRIPSSSQPDDQAPWAMITLGPGTREGLLLQPELVAIAPNQTVYVLEKGNQRIQAFSRGGHPVAAFADPAHPYWINLVNHDAAQDVKYLAMSVEIQGHIYVLSQYGNGYEADQYYLDIYTPAGSHLVTQRGMVAASMAVDLWRNLYTLNFQQISSPAGRTEPSVSEWTPSTPRRDGTL
;
A
#
# COMPACT_ATOMS: atom_id res chain seq x y z
N MET A 1 25.67 24.60 -20.29
CA MET A 1 26.73 23.56 -20.33
C MET A 1 27.80 23.86 -21.39
N VAL A 2 27.44 24.07 -22.67
CA VAL A 2 28.38 24.42 -23.76
C VAL A 2 29.28 25.64 -23.44
N PHE A 3 28.69 26.74 -22.99
CA PHE A 3 29.41 27.96 -22.57
C PHE A 3 30.39 27.78 -21.38
N LEU A 4 30.22 26.72 -20.59
CA LEU A 4 31.01 26.44 -19.38
C LEU A 4 32.14 25.45 -19.63
N LEU A 5 31.95 24.48 -20.53
CA LEU A 5 33.04 23.65 -21.06
C LEU A 5 34.09 24.53 -21.77
N GLU A 6 33.65 25.60 -22.44
CA GLU A 6 34.53 26.63 -22.99
C GLU A 6 35.32 27.40 -21.93
N GLN A 7 34.80 27.55 -20.71
CA GLN A 7 35.49 28.21 -19.59
C GLN A 7 36.45 27.27 -18.84
N LEU A 8 36.10 26.00 -18.67
CA LEU A 8 36.91 25.02 -17.94
C LEU A 8 38.06 24.45 -18.79
N LYS A 9 38.03 24.61 -20.12
CA LYS A 9 39.08 24.16 -21.07
C LYS A 9 39.52 22.71 -20.86
N ASP A 10 40.69 22.46 -20.28
CA ASP A 10 41.25 21.13 -20.00
C ASP A 10 41.05 20.70 -18.53
N GLY A 11 40.55 21.58 -17.66
CA GLY A 11 40.39 21.35 -16.22
C GLY A 11 39.00 20.85 -15.80
N TRP A 12 38.20 20.34 -16.75
CA TRP A 12 36.87 19.81 -16.49
C TRP A 12 36.88 18.34 -16.04
N ASN A 13 37.97 17.61 -16.32
CA ASN A 13 38.21 16.27 -15.83
C ASN A 13 39.70 16.03 -15.49
N THR A 14 39.95 15.13 -14.54
CA THR A 14 41.30 14.66 -14.19
C THR A 14 41.40 13.16 -14.48
N PRO A 15 42.26 12.71 -15.42
CA PRO A 15 42.47 11.30 -15.66
C PRO A 15 43.19 10.65 -14.47
N THR A 16 42.65 9.57 -13.93
CA THR A 16 43.23 8.78 -12.84
C THR A 16 43.39 7.33 -13.27
N VAL A 17 44.47 6.67 -12.84
CA VAL A 17 44.74 5.26 -13.18
C VAL A 17 43.84 4.38 -12.32
N LEU A 18 43.12 3.45 -12.94
CA LEU A 18 42.32 2.46 -12.23
C LEU A 18 43.25 1.46 -11.53
N THR A 19 43.11 1.27 -10.22
CA THR A 19 43.95 0.37 -9.42
C THR A 19 43.14 -0.75 -8.75
N ASP A 20 43.76 -1.91 -8.56
CA ASP A 20 43.19 -3.06 -7.84
C ASP A 20 43.22 -2.89 -6.31
N GLU A 21 42.70 -3.89 -5.58
CA GLU A 21 42.64 -3.91 -4.10
C GLU A 21 44.02 -3.85 -3.42
N LYS A 22 45.11 -4.04 -4.17
CA LYS A 22 46.51 -3.96 -3.72
C LYS A 22 47.21 -2.70 -4.22
N GLY A 23 46.46 -1.77 -4.82
CA GLY A 23 46.97 -0.51 -5.38
C GLY A 23 47.76 -0.68 -6.68
N GLN A 24 47.64 -1.81 -7.38
CA GLN A 24 48.32 -2.03 -8.66
C GLN A 24 47.42 -1.61 -9.85
N PRO A 25 47.97 -1.04 -10.94
CA PRO A 25 47.18 -0.67 -12.10
C PRO A 25 46.44 -1.86 -12.74
N VAL A 26 45.15 -1.70 -13.04
CA VAL A 26 44.39 -2.67 -13.84
C VAL A 26 44.81 -2.53 -15.30
N LEU A 27 45.27 -3.62 -15.92
CA LEU A 27 45.84 -3.61 -17.27
C LEU A 27 44.89 -4.27 -18.28
N ASP A 28 44.87 -3.75 -19.51
CA ASP A 28 44.20 -4.37 -20.65
C ASP A 28 45.01 -5.56 -21.22
N LYS A 29 44.45 -6.24 -22.23
CA LYS A 29 45.10 -7.39 -22.89
C LYS A 29 46.42 -7.04 -23.59
N ALA A 30 46.70 -5.76 -23.83
CA ALA A 30 47.95 -5.27 -24.40
C ALA A 30 48.94 -4.76 -23.33
N GLY A 31 48.61 -4.88 -22.04
CA GLY A 31 49.45 -4.45 -20.92
C GLY A 31 49.38 -2.95 -20.62
N LYS A 32 48.38 -2.23 -21.15
CA LYS A 32 48.18 -0.80 -20.90
C LYS A 32 47.21 -0.58 -19.73
N PRO A 33 47.47 0.36 -18.81
CA PRO A 33 46.55 0.64 -17.70
C PRO A 33 45.22 1.24 -18.18
N PHE A 34 44.14 0.83 -17.53
CA PHE A 34 42.84 1.49 -17.63
C PHE A 34 42.87 2.83 -16.87
N TYR A 35 42.17 3.83 -17.41
CA TYR A 35 42.04 5.16 -16.82
C TYR A 35 40.55 5.45 -16.55
N THR A 36 40.28 6.05 -15.39
CA THR A 36 39.01 6.71 -15.06
C THR A 36 39.20 8.22 -15.12
N TYR A 37 38.11 8.99 -15.09
CA TYR A 37 38.13 10.45 -15.13
C TYR A 37 37.35 11.01 -13.96
N GLU A 38 37.99 11.84 -13.13
CA GLU A 38 37.31 12.61 -12.10
C GLU A 38 36.77 13.90 -12.69
N LEU A 39 35.44 14.02 -12.77
CA LEU A 39 34.78 15.25 -13.24
C LEU A 39 34.92 16.37 -12.21
N HIS A 40 35.07 17.61 -12.68
CA HIS A 40 35.12 18.77 -11.81
C HIS A 40 33.83 18.86 -10.94
N PRO A 41 33.91 19.07 -9.61
CA PRO A 41 32.75 19.03 -8.69
C PRO A 41 31.58 19.95 -9.09
N TYR A 42 31.90 21.04 -9.78
CA TYR A 42 30.91 22.01 -10.27
C TYR A 42 30.04 21.48 -11.43
N LEU A 43 30.58 20.58 -12.27
CA LEU A 43 29.81 19.90 -13.33
C LEU A 43 28.82 18.89 -12.72
N LEU A 44 29.24 18.15 -11.70
CA LEU A 44 28.41 17.18 -10.97
C LEU A 44 27.22 17.83 -10.26
N ASN A 45 27.41 19.00 -9.65
CA ASN A 45 26.34 19.73 -8.95
C ASN A 45 25.32 20.38 -9.90
N LEU A 46 25.77 20.83 -11.08
CA LEU A 46 24.89 21.45 -12.07
C LEU A 46 24.03 20.42 -12.81
N THR A 47 24.58 19.24 -13.15
CA THR A 47 23.83 18.19 -13.84
C THR A 47 22.73 17.59 -12.97
N ALA A 48 22.97 17.41 -11.66
CA ALA A 48 21.95 16.92 -10.73
C ALA A 48 20.75 17.88 -10.62
N GLY A 49 21.00 19.19 -10.49
CA GLY A 49 19.95 20.22 -10.39
C GLY A 49 19.20 20.48 -11.71
N ALA A 50 19.90 20.55 -12.84
CA ALA A 50 19.26 20.69 -14.15
C ALA A 50 18.49 19.43 -14.57
N SER A 51 19.00 18.24 -14.24
CA SER A 51 18.31 16.96 -14.48
C SER A 51 17.03 16.84 -13.66
N ALA A 52 17.05 17.20 -12.37
CA ALA A 52 15.83 17.24 -11.55
C ALA A 52 14.78 18.23 -12.12
N GLY A 53 15.21 19.41 -12.57
CA GLY A 53 14.32 20.41 -13.17
C GLY A 53 13.78 20.01 -14.55
N ILE A 54 14.58 19.37 -15.40
CA ILE A 54 14.17 18.87 -16.71
C ILE A 54 13.26 17.64 -16.57
N LYS A 55 13.61 16.69 -15.69
CA LYS A 55 12.76 15.54 -15.34
C LYS A 55 11.42 16.01 -14.80
N SER A 56 11.43 16.91 -13.82
CA SER A 56 10.19 17.48 -13.28
C SER A 56 9.33 18.09 -14.39
N LYS A 57 9.91 18.82 -15.36
CA LYS A 57 9.15 19.37 -16.50
C LYS A 57 8.66 18.31 -17.50
N ILE A 58 9.50 17.35 -17.89
CA ILE A 58 9.14 16.26 -18.83
C ILE A 58 8.07 15.35 -18.22
N TYR A 59 8.28 14.93 -16.97
CA TYR A 59 7.33 14.20 -16.15
C TYR A 59 6.28 15.12 -15.49
N SER A 60 6.12 16.38 -15.96
CA SER A 60 4.96 17.26 -15.68
C SER A 60 4.20 17.72 -16.94
N ASP A 61 4.72 17.50 -18.15
CA ASP A 61 4.06 17.84 -19.43
C ASP A 61 3.05 16.79 -19.95
N ALA A 62 1.76 17.14 -19.95
CA ALA A 62 0.66 16.24 -20.28
C ALA A 62 0.72 15.75 -21.75
N ALA A 63 1.36 16.51 -22.64
CA ALA A 63 1.54 16.12 -24.05
C ALA A 63 2.49 14.92 -24.21
N LEU A 64 3.27 14.58 -23.18
CA LEU A 64 4.20 13.46 -23.19
C LEU A 64 3.64 12.18 -22.55
N ARG A 65 2.37 12.19 -22.12
CA ARG A 65 1.66 11.03 -21.54
C ARG A 65 1.48 9.92 -22.57
N GLY A 66 1.81 8.68 -22.22
CA GLY A 66 1.73 7.53 -23.14
C GLY A 66 2.84 7.48 -24.20
N VAL A 67 3.78 8.43 -24.15
CA VAL A 67 4.90 8.55 -25.10
C VAL A 67 6.26 8.58 -24.39
N ARG A 68 6.36 9.24 -23.22
CA ARG A 68 7.60 9.36 -22.41
C ARG A 68 7.41 9.02 -20.94
N TRP A 69 6.17 8.79 -20.52
CA TRP A 69 5.81 8.32 -19.19
C TRP A 69 4.42 7.66 -19.26
N ASN A 70 4.26 6.55 -18.54
CA ASN A 70 3.02 5.79 -18.47
C ASN A 70 2.47 5.84 -17.05
N VAL A 71 1.16 6.06 -16.95
CA VAL A 71 0.44 5.79 -15.71
C VAL A 71 0.29 4.30 -15.61
N GLN A 72 0.72 3.72 -14.50
CA GLN A 72 0.42 2.34 -14.15
C GLN A 72 -0.81 2.37 -13.23
N PRO A 73 -2.04 2.15 -13.76
CA PRO A 73 -3.24 2.24 -12.95
C PRO A 73 -3.23 1.09 -11.94
N GLY A 74 -3.32 1.43 -10.67
CA GLY A 74 -3.49 0.46 -9.60
C GLY A 74 -4.89 -0.15 -9.62
N ILE A 75 -5.00 -1.33 -9.04
CA ILE A 75 -6.28 -1.98 -8.72
C ILE A 75 -6.40 -1.96 -7.20
N SER A 76 -7.38 -1.24 -6.65
CA SER A 76 -7.70 -1.32 -5.21
C SER A 76 -8.60 -2.50 -4.89
N HIS A 77 -9.46 -2.88 -5.84
CA HIS A 77 -10.40 -4.01 -5.77
C HIS A 77 -10.81 -4.42 -7.19
N ILE A 78 -11.13 -5.70 -7.39
CA ILE A 78 -11.61 -6.23 -8.67
C ILE A 78 -13.14 -6.22 -8.67
N ALA A 79 -13.77 -5.50 -9.59
CA ALA A 79 -15.22 -5.46 -9.73
C ALA A 79 -15.72 -6.66 -10.54
N ALA A 80 -16.60 -7.49 -9.96
CA ALA A 80 -17.08 -8.75 -10.55
C ALA A 80 -17.82 -8.64 -11.91
N ASN A 81 -18.09 -7.43 -12.42
CA ASN A 81 -18.89 -7.19 -13.63
C ASN A 81 -18.11 -6.54 -14.80
N GLN A 82 -16.82 -6.23 -14.66
CA GLN A 82 -15.99 -5.97 -15.83
C GLN A 82 -15.48 -7.31 -16.33
N GLY A 83 -16.09 -7.78 -17.42
CA GLY A 83 -15.86 -9.10 -17.97
C GLY A 83 -14.38 -9.36 -18.19
N ASP A 84 -13.86 -10.34 -17.44
CA ASP A 84 -12.65 -11.01 -17.83
C ASP A 84 -13.01 -11.82 -19.09
N THR A 85 -12.70 -11.27 -20.25
CA THR A 85 -12.78 -12.01 -21.53
C THR A 85 -11.62 -13.02 -21.67
N GLY A 86 -10.84 -13.26 -20.61
CA GLY A 86 -9.73 -14.21 -20.56
C GLY A 86 -10.17 -15.67 -20.42
N VAL A 87 -10.20 -16.36 -21.55
CA VAL A 87 -10.06 -17.83 -21.74
C VAL A 87 -10.41 -18.73 -20.55
N SER A 88 -11.61 -19.31 -20.55
CA SER A 88 -12.00 -20.40 -19.65
C SER A 88 -11.91 -21.75 -20.37
N ALA A 89 -11.06 -22.65 -19.86
CA ALA A 89 -11.07 -24.07 -20.18
C ALA A 89 -11.69 -24.86 -19.03
N VAL A 90 -12.46 -25.90 -19.35
CA VAL A 90 -13.16 -26.76 -18.39
C VAL A 90 -12.76 -28.20 -18.65
N ASN A 91 -12.05 -28.84 -17.71
CA ASN A 91 -11.76 -30.26 -17.83
C ASN A 91 -12.98 -31.15 -17.47
N GLN A 92 -12.86 -32.46 -17.71
CA GLN A 92 -13.91 -33.46 -17.43
C GLN A 92 -14.34 -33.57 -15.94
N SER A 93 -13.64 -32.89 -15.03
CA SER A 93 -13.92 -32.87 -13.58
C SER A 93 -14.37 -31.49 -13.07
N GLY A 94 -14.55 -30.50 -13.95
CA GLY A 94 -15.14 -29.19 -13.60
C GLY A 94 -14.18 -28.11 -13.07
N TYR A 95 -12.87 -28.23 -13.31
CA TYR A 95 -11.86 -27.29 -12.80
C TYR A 95 -11.69 -26.05 -13.70
N HIS A 96 -11.62 -24.85 -13.08
CA HIS A 96 -11.22 -23.57 -13.70
C HIS A 96 -10.06 -22.96 -12.92
N TYR A 97 -9.09 -22.32 -13.60
CA TYR A 97 -8.03 -21.52 -12.95
C TYR A 97 -8.32 -20.03 -13.08
N ASN A 98 -8.16 -19.27 -11.99
CA ASN A 98 -8.26 -17.81 -12.01
C ASN A 98 -7.09 -17.18 -11.26
N LEU A 99 -6.62 -16.03 -11.77
CA LEU A 99 -5.59 -15.23 -11.11
C LEU A 99 -6.26 -14.40 -10.00
N LYS A 100 -5.71 -14.44 -8.79
CA LYS A 100 -6.28 -13.77 -7.61
C LYS A 100 -6.21 -12.24 -7.70
N ASP A 101 -5.07 -11.74 -8.19
CA ASP A 101 -4.77 -10.34 -8.47
C ASP A 101 -3.65 -10.34 -9.51
N GLY A 102 -3.83 -9.62 -10.62
CA GLY A 102 -2.84 -9.52 -11.71
C GLY A 102 -1.92 -8.30 -11.61
N GLY A 103 -2.07 -7.43 -10.61
CA GLY A 103 -1.30 -6.19 -10.51
C GLY A 103 -1.81 -5.09 -11.47
N PRO A 104 -1.02 -4.00 -11.67
CA PRO A 104 0.38 -3.85 -11.28
C PRO A 104 0.59 -3.71 -9.77
N GLN A 105 1.58 -4.43 -9.24
CA GLN A 105 2.10 -4.30 -7.88
C GLN A 105 3.61 -4.03 -7.95
N TYR A 106 4.06 -2.88 -7.42
CA TYR A 106 5.48 -2.48 -7.42
C TYR A 106 6.19 -2.62 -8.79
N GLY A 107 5.50 -2.21 -9.86
CA GLY A 107 5.99 -2.29 -11.23
C GLY A 107 5.84 -3.66 -11.91
N VAL A 108 5.16 -4.62 -11.29
CA VAL A 108 5.00 -5.99 -11.82
C VAL A 108 3.53 -6.32 -12.03
N SER A 109 3.18 -6.90 -13.17
CA SER A 109 1.85 -7.48 -13.42
C SER A 109 1.93 -8.89 -13.99
N VAL A 110 0.86 -9.67 -13.80
CA VAL A 110 0.70 -11.03 -14.30
C VAL A 110 -0.66 -11.13 -14.98
N ALA A 111 -0.71 -11.75 -16.16
CA ALA A 111 -1.93 -12.02 -16.90
C ALA A 111 -1.95 -13.48 -17.39
N VAL A 112 -3.14 -14.07 -17.47
CA VAL A 112 -3.35 -15.38 -18.11
C VAL A 112 -3.58 -15.14 -19.60
N GLU A 113 -2.61 -15.47 -20.45
CA GLU A 113 -2.72 -15.31 -21.92
C GLU A 113 -3.39 -16.53 -22.57
N LYS A 114 -3.19 -17.72 -21.99
CA LYS A 114 -3.75 -18.97 -22.52
C LYS A 114 -4.06 -19.94 -21.39
N LEU A 115 -5.21 -20.60 -21.49
CA LEU A 115 -5.56 -21.78 -20.70
C LEU A 115 -6.41 -22.73 -21.55
N THR A 116 -5.97 -23.97 -21.77
CA THR A 116 -6.70 -24.95 -22.59
C THR A 116 -7.29 -26.10 -21.76
N ASP A 117 -8.23 -26.85 -22.34
CA ASP A 117 -8.83 -28.03 -21.71
C ASP A 117 -7.81 -29.16 -21.47
N SER A 118 -6.67 -29.10 -22.15
CA SER A 118 -5.51 -29.97 -21.92
C SER A 118 -4.58 -29.47 -20.81
N PHE A 119 -4.93 -28.39 -20.09
CA PHE A 119 -4.11 -27.75 -19.05
C PHE A 119 -2.78 -27.19 -19.55
N GLU A 120 -2.75 -26.67 -20.78
CA GLU A 120 -1.69 -25.77 -21.22
C GLU A 120 -1.99 -24.37 -20.70
N LEU A 121 -1.11 -23.82 -19.87
CA LEU A 121 -1.24 -22.52 -19.23
C LEU A 121 -0.09 -21.61 -19.69
N ASP A 122 -0.42 -20.42 -20.19
CA ASP A 122 0.56 -19.36 -20.44
C ASP A 122 0.28 -18.16 -19.52
N LEU A 123 1.27 -17.81 -18.70
CA LEU A 123 1.26 -16.64 -17.83
C LEU A 123 2.21 -15.59 -18.38
N LYS A 124 1.70 -14.41 -18.73
CA LYS A 124 2.54 -13.27 -19.09
C LYS A 124 2.87 -12.49 -17.83
N VAL A 125 4.15 -12.26 -17.58
CA VAL A 125 4.63 -11.38 -16.51
C VAL A 125 5.24 -10.14 -17.15
N THR A 126 4.76 -8.96 -16.75
CA THR A 126 5.24 -7.67 -17.25
C THR A 126 5.94 -6.90 -16.13
N ASN A 127 7.08 -6.31 -16.44
CA ASN A 127 7.87 -5.46 -15.56
C ASN A 127 8.02 -4.05 -16.15
N SER A 128 7.64 -3.05 -15.38
CA SER A 128 7.67 -1.64 -15.74
C SER A 128 8.69 -0.85 -14.90
N PHE A 129 9.61 -1.52 -14.21
CA PHE A 129 10.69 -0.88 -13.44
C PHE A 129 12.05 -1.20 -14.10
N ILE A 130 13.03 -0.32 -13.92
CA ILE A 130 14.43 -0.47 -14.32
C ILE A 130 15.16 -1.36 -13.31
N ARG A 131 14.68 -2.60 -13.18
CA ARG A 131 15.28 -3.68 -12.39
C ARG A 131 15.04 -5.02 -13.06
N HIS A 132 16.02 -5.91 -13.04
CA HIS A 132 15.86 -7.27 -13.53
C HIS A 132 15.21 -8.17 -12.49
N MET A 133 14.26 -8.99 -12.91
CA MET A 133 13.46 -9.82 -12.00
C MET A 133 13.63 -11.31 -12.30
N SER A 134 13.80 -12.09 -11.24
CA SER A 134 13.73 -13.55 -11.31
C SER A 134 12.34 -14.03 -10.93
N VAL A 135 11.83 -15.03 -11.66
CA VAL A 135 10.49 -15.58 -11.43
C VAL A 135 10.63 -17.01 -10.92
N TYR A 136 10.00 -17.28 -9.77
CA TYR A 136 9.90 -18.60 -9.17
C TYR A 136 8.45 -19.04 -9.10
N ALA A 137 8.24 -20.35 -9.09
CA ALA A 137 6.94 -20.96 -8.89
C ALA A 137 6.94 -21.90 -7.68
N THR A 138 5.85 -21.88 -6.92
CA THR A 138 5.49 -22.93 -5.96
C THR A 138 4.14 -23.51 -6.33
N PHE A 139 4.11 -24.82 -6.51
CA PHE A 139 2.90 -25.57 -6.83
C PHE A 139 2.33 -26.17 -5.56
N TYR A 140 1.01 -26.09 -5.37
CA TYR A 140 0.32 -26.62 -4.20
C TYR A 140 -0.62 -27.74 -4.61
N LYS A 141 -0.79 -28.71 -3.71
CA LYS A 141 -1.77 -29.79 -3.86
C LYS A 141 -3.20 -29.22 -3.95
N GLY A 142 -4.17 -30.09 -4.21
CA GLY A 142 -5.59 -29.71 -4.31
C GLY A 142 -6.17 -28.99 -3.08
N ASP A 143 -5.49 -29.04 -1.92
CA ASP A 143 -5.86 -28.31 -0.71
C ASP A 143 -5.49 -26.81 -0.75
N GLY A 144 -4.66 -26.37 -1.71
CA GLY A 144 -4.20 -24.99 -1.86
C GLY A 144 -3.21 -24.50 -0.79
N VAL A 145 -2.80 -25.37 0.13
CA VAL A 145 -1.96 -25.02 1.30
C VAL A 145 -0.67 -25.85 1.36
N THR A 146 -0.72 -27.12 0.98
CA THR A 146 0.46 -28.00 1.02
C THR A 146 1.30 -27.87 -0.25
N PRO A 147 2.57 -27.41 -0.18
CA PRO A 147 3.45 -27.36 -1.34
C PRO A 147 3.76 -28.75 -1.89
N ILE A 148 3.91 -28.84 -3.20
CA ILE A 148 4.39 -30.04 -3.91
C ILE A 148 5.91 -29.99 -3.94
N GLU A 149 6.57 -31.00 -3.36
CA GLU A 149 8.01 -31.19 -3.55
C GLU A 149 8.28 -31.81 -4.93
N MET A 150 9.17 -31.20 -5.71
CA MET A 150 9.52 -31.63 -7.05
C MET A 150 11.04 -31.56 -7.28
N ASN A 151 11.57 -32.55 -7.99
CA ASN A 151 12.94 -32.51 -8.51
C ASN A 151 12.98 -31.77 -9.86
N ASP A 152 14.18 -31.58 -10.40
CA ASP A 152 14.35 -30.73 -11.58
C ASP A 152 13.81 -31.41 -12.85
N GLU A 153 13.89 -32.74 -12.95
CA GLU A 153 13.23 -33.49 -14.03
C GLU A 153 11.72 -33.28 -14.04
N ALA A 154 11.07 -33.32 -12.87
CA ALA A 154 9.63 -33.08 -12.75
C ALA A 154 9.26 -31.63 -13.12
N LEU A 155 10.10 -30.65 -12.76
CA LEU A 155 9.90 -29.25 -13.16
C LEU A 155 10.01 -29.10 -14.68
N LEU A 156 11.10 -29.60 -15.28
CA LEU A 156 11.33 -29.51 -16.72
C LEU A 156 10.26 -30.22 -17.53
N ALA A 157 9.62 -31.26 -16.98
CA ALA A 157 8.49 -31.93 -17.60
C ALA A 157 7.22 -31.07 -17.61
N LEU A 158 7.06 -30.11 -16.69
CA LEU A 158 5.95 -29.15 -16.67
C LEU A 158 6.20 -27.95 -17.59
N LEU A 159 7.43 -27.43 -17.67
CA LEU A 159 7.71 -26.22 -18.45
C LEU A 159 7.56 -26.45 -19.97
N ARG A 160 7.07 -25.43 -20.68
CA ARG A 160 6.94 -25.39 -22.15
C ARG A 160 7.58 -24.10 -22.65
N GLY A 161 7.43 -23.79 -23.95
CA GLY A 161 7.79 -22.48 -24.49
C GLY A 161 9.25 -22.07 -24.26
N GLU A 162 9.49 -20.76 -24.22
CA GLU A 162 10.82 -20.17 -24.05
C GLU A 162 11.41 -20.41 -22.66
N ASN A 163 10.57 -20.41 -21.62
CA ASN A 163 11.00 -20.62 -20.25
C ASN A 163 11.62 -22.02 -20.00
N LEU A 164 11.19 -23.06 -20.72
CA LEU A 164 11.86 -24.37 -20.67
C LEU A 164 13.32 -24.29 -21.16
N PHE A 165 13.58 -23.54 -22.24
CA PHE A 165 14.93 -23.40 -22.79
C PHE A 165 15.79 -22.52 -21.89
N GLU A 166 15.23 -21.42 -21.38
CA GLU A 166 15.93 -20.52 -20.48
C GLU A 166 16.39 -21.25 -19.21
N VAL A 167 15.49 -21.96 -18.52
CA VAL A 167 15.83 -22.69 -17.30
C VAL A 167 16.96 -23.68 -17.52
N LYS A 168 16.93 -24.46 -18.62
CA LYS A 168 18.02 -25.38 -18.97
C LYS A 168 19.36 -24.68 -19.17
N GLN A 169 19.36 -23.52 -19.84
CA GLN A 169 20.60 -22.76 -20.04
C GLN A 169 21.18 -22.25 -18.72
N TRP A 170 20.33 -21.84 -17.78
CA TRP A 170 20.75 -21.42 -16.44
C TRP A 170 21.30 -22.60 -15.61
N MET A 171 20.64 -23.76 -15.64
CA MET A 171 21.13 -24.99 -15.00
C MET A 171 22.52 -25.36 -15.52
N ASP A 172 22.66 -25.44 -16.86
CA ASP A 172 23.93 -25.76 -17.52
C ASP A 172 25.04 -24.75 -17.20
N ALA A 173 24.70 -23.46 -17.07
CA ALA A 173 25.67 -22.39 -16.83
C ALA A 173 26.12 -22.29 -15.36
N LEU A 174 25.24 -22.61 -14.39
CA LEU A 174 25.55 -22.54 -12.97
C LEU A 174 26.24 -23.79 -12.43
N GLY A 175 26.05 -24.94 -13.07
CA GLY A 175 26.65 -26.21 -12.63
C GLY A 175 26.34 -26.49 -11.16
N GLU A 176 27.37 -26.71 -10.33
CA GLU A 176 27.18 -27.03 -8.90
C GLU A 176 26.52 -25.90 -8.08
N ALA A 177 26.58 -24.64 -8.55
CA ALA A 177 25.95 -23.50 -7.88
C ALA A 177 24.42 -23.44 -8.07
N GLU A 178 23.86 -24.28 -8.95
CA GLU A 178 22.43 -24.38 -9.24
C GLU A 178 21.59 -24.56 -7.97
N GLN A 179 22.02 -25.44 -7.06
CA GLN A 179 21.25 -25.76 -5.85
C GLN A 179 21.12 -24.57 -4.89
N LEU A 180 22.00 -23.57 -5.01
CA LEU A 180 21.88 -22.33 -4.26
C LEU A 180 20.87 -21.41 -4.93
N LEU A 181 21.03 -21.13 -6.22
CA LEU A 181 20.27 -20.06 -6.87
C LEU A 181 18.91 -20.52 -7.38
N LEU A 182 18.77 -21.68 -8.01
CA LEU A 182 17.55 -22.04 -8.77
C LEU A 182 16.38 -22.55 -7.90
N GLY A 183 16.53 -22.56 -6.58
CA GLY A 183 15.43 -22.74 -5.63
C GLY A 183 15.61 -23.88 -4.63
N THR A 184 14.50 -24.47 -4.21
CA THR A 184 14.41 -25.58 -3.24
C THR A 184 13.64 -26.76 -3.85
N LYS A 185 13.17 -27.70 -3.02
CA LYS A 185 12.26 -28.75 -3.48
C LYS A 185 10.88 -28.20 -3.87
N SER A 186 10.43 -27.10 -3.29
CA SER A 186 9.06 -26.56 -3.51
C SER A 186 9.03 -25.20 -4.18
N LEU A 187 10.09 -24.39 -4.03
CA LEU A 187 10.26 -23.14 -4.74
C LEU A 187 11.17 -23.39 -5.94
N LYS A 188 10.70 -23.20 -7.17
CA LYS A 188 11.45 -23.53 -8.39
C LYS A 188 11.63 -22.32 -9.28
N PHE A 189 12.85 -22.06 -9.73
CA PHE A 189 13.14 -21.05 -10.73
C PHE A 189 12.50 -21.43 -12.06
N ILE A 190 11.79 -20.48 -12.68
CA ILE A 190 11.09 -20.71 -13.95
C ILE A 190 11.49 -19.73 -15.05
N GLY A 191 12.40 -18.79 -14.80
CA GLY A 191 12.94 -17.85 -15.80
C GLY A 191 13.03 -16.41 -15.27
N ASN A 192 13.32 -15.47 -16.16
CA ASN A 192 13.51 -14.07 -15.81
C ASN A 192 12.60 -13.11 -16.59
N VAL A 193 12.46 -11.89 -16.07
CA VAL A 193 11.89 -10.74 -16.77
C VAL A 193 12.92 -9.62 -16.76
N SER A 194 13.19 -9.02 -17.93
CA SER A 194 14.16 -7.92 -18.04
C SER A 194 13.62 -6.63 -17.42
N SER A 195 14.50 -5.64 -17.24
CA SER A 195 14.14 -4.28 -16.86
C SER A 195 13.37 -3.56 -17.96
N GLU A 196 12.66 -2.49 -17.61
CA GLU A 196 12.07 -1.57 -18.57
C GLU A 196 13.15 -0.98 -19.49
N GLY A 197 12.89 -0.96 -20.81
CA GLY A 197 13.80 -0.35 -21.77
C GLY A 197 13.88 1.16 -21.56
N THR A 198 15.10 1.71 -21.56
CA THR A 198 15.34 3.14 -21.34
C THR A 198 15.97 3.81 -22.56
N PHE A 199 15.76 5.12 -22.71
CA PHE A 199 16.51 5.99 -23.61
C PHE A 199 17.00 7.19 -22.82
N LEU A 200 18.32 7.35 -22.66
CA LEU A 200 18.92 8.39 -21.81
C LEU A 200 18.35 8.37 -20.38
N GLY A 201 18.19 7.19 -19.78
CA GLY A 201 17.66 7.01 -18.42
C GLY A 201 16.21 7.40 -18.21
N ILE A 202 15.46 7.57 -19.31
CA ILE A 202 14.01 7.74 -19.31
C ILE A 202 13.40 6.41 -19.78
N PRO A 203 12.48 5.80 -19.02
CA PRO A 203 11.81 4.59 -19.47
C PRO A 203 10.94 4.84 -20.71
N VAL A 204 11.00 3.92 -21.68
CA VAL A 204 10.32 4.05 -22.99
C VAL A 204 9.50 2.83 -23.39
N THR A 205 9.80 1.63 -22.87
CA THR A 205 9.08 0.40 -23.21
C THR A 205 9.11 -0.61 -22.07
N GLU A 206 7.95 -1.02 -21.58
CA GLU A 206 7.80 -2.11 -20.61
C GLU A 206 8.37 -3.44 -21.14
N SER A 207 8.88 -4.26 -20.23
CA SER A 207 9.39 -5.61 -20.53
C SER A 207 8.34 -6.65 -20.16
N SER A 208 8.23 -7.73 -20.93
CA SER A 208 7.38 -8.87 -20.56
C SER A 208 7.98 -10.20 -21.02
N SER A 209 7.80 -11.23 -20.19
CA SER A 209 8.14 -12.62 -20.52
C SER A 209 6.91 -13.51 -20.42
N LEU A 210 6.84 -14.55 -21.24
CA LEU A 210 5.78 -15.56 -21.21
C LEU A 210 6.28 -16.84 -20.52
N PHE A 211 5.54 -17.30 -19.52
CA PHE A 211 5.81 -18.52 -18.77
C PHE A 211 4.76 -19.58 -19.09
N SER A 212 5.18 -20.59 -19.84
CA SER A 212 4.31 -21.65 -20.33
C SER A 212 4.47 -22.94 -19.52
N PHE A 213 3.34 -23.58 -19.21
CA PHE A 213 3.25 -24.80 -18.42
C PHE A 213 2.31 -25.81 -19.05
N GLN A 214 2.60 -27.08 -18.82
CA GLN A 214 1.69 -28.20 -18.97
C GLN A 214 1.39 -28.75 -17.57
N LEU A 215 0.24 -28.38 -16.98
CA LEU A 215 -0.11 -28.82 -15.63
C LEU A 215 -0.65 -30.27 -15.65
N PRO A 216 -0.46 -31.05 -14.57
CA PRO A 216 -0.92 -32.44 -14.49
C PRO A 216 -2.44 -32.53 -14.37
N SER A 217 -3.04 -33.44 -15.15
CA SER A 217 -4.50 -33.64 -15.18
C SER A 217 -5.03 -34.66 -14.17
N ALA A 218 -4.17 -35.54 -13.63
CA ALA A 218 -4.56 -36.62 -12.71
C ALA A 218 -4.62 -36.19 -11.24
N ASP A 219 -3.66 -35.38 -10.77
CA ASP A 219 -3.61 -34.77 -9.44
C ASP A 219 -3.63 -33.24 -9.62
N PRO A 220 -4.82 -32.60 -9.66
CA PRO A 220 -4.93 -31.20 -10.01
C PRO A 220 -4.21 -30.30 -8.99
N ILE A 221 -3.40 -29.38 -9.52
CA ILE A 221 -2.72 -28.35 -8.73
C ILE A 221 -3.80 -27.37 -8.25
N GLY A 222 -4.00 -27.29 -6.93
CA GLY A 222 -5.04 -26.44 -6.33
C GLY A 222 -4.67 -24.97 -6.32
N LYS A 223 -3.36 -24.67 -6.29
CA LYS A 223 -2.81 -23.32 -6.39
C LYS A 223 -1.42 -23.31 -7.03
N LEU A 224 -1.14 -22.33 -7.87
CA LEU A 224 0.19 -21.97 -8.34
C LEU A 224 0.53 -20.56 -7.82
N ARG A 225 1.61 -20.43 -7.05
CA ARG A 225 2.14 -19.13 -6.61
C ARG A 225 3.36 -18.78 -7.45
N LEU A 226 3.36 -17.59 -8.06
CA LEU A 226 4.54 -16.98 -8.65
C LEU A 226 5.18 -16.04 -7.64
N SER A 227 6.47 -16.22 -7.36
CA SER A 227 7.28 -15.33 -6.52
C SER A 227 8.30 -14.61 -7.39
N ILE A 228 8.09 -13.32 -7.58
CA ILE A 228 8.84 -12.48 -8.52
C ILE A 228 9.77 -11.58 -7.71
N GLY A 229 11.07 -11.80 -7.80
CA GLY A 229 12.06 -11.19 -6.93
C GLY A 229 13.15 -10.41 -7.64
N SER A 230 13.66 -9.36 -6.99
CA SER A 230 14.73 -8.49 -7.48
C SER A 230 15.48 -7.80 -6.33
N LEU A 231 16.42 -6.91 -6.65
CA LEU A 231 16.94 -5.96 -5.68
C LEU A 231 15.79 -5.05 -5.21
N GLY A 232 15.62 -4.95 -3.90
CA GLY A 232 14.49 -4.26 -3.28
C GLY A 232 14.60 -4.31 -1.76
N ASN A 233 13.68 -3.65 -1.06
CA ASN A 233 13.71 -3.57 0.39
C ASN A 233 13.54 -4.96 1.04
N GLY A 234 14.58 -5.38 1.76
CA GLY A 234 14.64 -6.64 2.51
C GLY A 234 13.67 -6.74 3.68
N ASN A 235 13.23 -5.60 4.20
CA ASN A 235 12.31 -5.50 5.34
C ASN A 235 10.85 -5.46 4.91
N SER A 236 10.52 -5.96 3.72
CA SER A 236 9.15 -6.01 3.20
C SER A 236 8.26 -7.07 3.87
N HIS A 237 8.84 -7.92 4.74
CA HIS A 237 8.15 -8.96 5.52
C HIS A 237 7.15 -9.77 4.67
N SER A 238 7.55 -10.08 3.43
CA SER A 238 6.85 -11.08 2.64
C SER A 238 7.09 -12.46 3.24
N ASP A 239 6.03 -13.25 3.39
CA ASP A 239 6.14 -14.70 3.68
C ASP A 239 6.79 -15.46 2.49
N ALA A 240 7.05 -14.76 1.39
CA ALA A 240 7.77 -15.30 0.25
C ALA A 240 9.21 -15.67 0.63
N ASP A 241 9.66 -16.83 0.17
CA ASP A 241 11.02 -17.27 0.35
C ASP A 241 11.98 -16.26 -0.31
N PRO A 242 12.92 -15.64 0.45
CA PRO A 242 13.83 -14.63 -0.07
C PRO A 242 14.75 -15.15 -1.17
N ARG A 243 14.88 -16.48 -1.34
CA ARG A 243 15.58 -17.12 -2.46
C ARG A 243 14.99 -16.73 -3.81
N ALA A 244 13.69 -16.42 -3.87
CA ALA A 244 13.02 -16.03 -5.09
C ALA A 244 13.60 -14.74 -5.74
N ALA A 245 14.40 -13.97 -4.99
CA ALA A 245 15.04 -12.76 -5.47
C ALA A 245 16.54 -12.91 -5.80
N TRP A 246 17.18 -14.03 -5.53
CA TRP A 246 18.66 -14.09 -5.56
C TRP A 246 19.24 -13.80 -6.94
N ILE A 247 18.64 -14.38 -8.00
CA ILE A 247 19.04 -14.11 -9.38
C ILE A 247 18.71 -12.65 -9.75
N GLY A 248 17.51 -12.16 -9.42
CA GLY A 248 17.12 -10.77 -9.67
C GLY A 248 18.00 -9.72 -8.96
N ILE A 249 18.47 -10.02 -7.74
CA ILE A 249 19.42 -9.18 -6.99
C ILE A 249 20.74 -9.08 -7.74
N GLY A 250 21.32 -10.22 -8.13
CA GLY A 250 22.60 -10.23 -8.84
C GLY A 250 22.49 -9.60 -10.22
N ALA A 251 21.39 -9.85 -10.94
CA ALA A 251 21.12 -9.28 -12.25
C ALA A 251 20.93 -7.76 -12.19
N THR A 252 20.11 -7.25 -11.26
CA THR A 252 19.88 -5.80 -11.10
C THR A 252 21.16 -5.09 -10.65
N SER A 253 21.90 -5.68 -9.72
CA SER A 253 23.17 -5.13 -9.26
C SER A 253 24.17 -5.04 -10.42
N LEU A 254 24.30 -6.08 -11.24
CA LEU A 254 25.18 -6.09 -12.40
C LEU A 254 24.75 -5.09 -13.48
N MET A 255 23.50 -5.19 -13.91
CA MET A 255 23.02 -4.56 -15.14
C MET A 255 22.59 -3.13 -14.91
N ASP A 256 21.85 -2.86 -13.85
CA ASP A 256 21.23 -1.55 -13.64
C ASP A 256 22.08 -0.63 -12.76
N LEU A 257 23.08 -1.18 -12.04
CA LEU A 257 23.98 -0.42 -11.19
C LEU A 257 25.44 -0.46 -11.65
N VAL A 258 26.04 -1.65 -11.81
CA VAL A 258 27.49 -1.79 -12.06
C VAL A 258 27.88 -1.37 -13.46
N ILE A 259 27.24 -1.91 -14.49
CA ILE A 259 27.55 -1.57 -15.89
C ILE A 259 27.39 -0.06 -16.13
N PRO A 260 26.26 0.58 -15.75
CA PRO A 260 26.10 2.04 -15.82
C PRO A 260 27.21 2.82 -15.11
N THR A 261 27.61 2.39 -13.92
CA THR A 261 28.68 3.05 -13.14
C THR A 261 30.04 2.94 -13.84
N VAL A 262 30.38 1.77 -14.38
CA VAL A 262 31.61 1.56 -15.15
C VAL A 262 31.58 2.34 -16.47
N SER A 263 30.43 2.39 -17.15
CA SER A 263 30.25 3.20 -18.36
C SER A 263 30.46 4.70 -18.09
N LEU A 264 30.00 5.23 -16.95
CA LEU A 264 30.29 6.60 -16.50
C LEU A 264 31.80 6.84 -16.33
N ILE A 265 32.48 5.92 -15.63
CA ILE A 265 33.93 5.95 -15.41
C ILE A 265 34.71 5.95 -16.75
N MET A 266 34.26 5.13 -17.71
CA MET A 266 34.92 4.96 -19.01
C MET A 266 34.51 6.02 -20.05
N THR A 267 33.63 6.98 -19.71
CA THR A 267 33.10 8.02 -20.62
C THR A 267 32.42 7.50 -21.90
N VAL A 268 31.88 6.29 -21.86
CA VAL A 268 31.11 5.68 -22.96
C VAL A 268 29.62 5.89 -22.66
N GLY A 269 28.95 6.70 -23.47
CA GLY A 269 27.49 6.83 -23.41
C GLY A 269 26.83 5.58 -24.00
N THR A 270 25.99 4.90 -23.23
CA THR A 270 25.36 3.64 -23.65
C THR A 270 23.98 3.90 -24.28
N GLU A 271 23.74 3.39 -25.49
CA GLU A 271 22.37 3.15 -25.98
C GLU A 271 21.88 1.83 -25.34
N SER A 272 21.27 1.93 -24.16
CA SER A 272 21.03 0.87 -23.16
C SER A 272 20.15 -0.32 -23.58
N SER A 273 19.62 -0.43 -24.81
CA SER A 273 18.80 -1.59 -25.18
C SER A 273 19.61 -2.69 -25.90
N LYS A 274 20.45 -2.34 -26.87
CA LYS A 274 21.16 -3.33 -27.71
C LYS A 274 22.33 -4.03 -27.03
N MET A 275 23.11 -3.30 -26.25
CA MET A 275 24.21 -3.86 -25.46
C MET A 275 23.67 -4.88 -24.44
N PHE A 276 22.56 -4.53 -23.76
CA PHE A 276 21.90 -5.36 -22.76
C PHE A 276 21.23 -6.58 -23.40
N ASP A 277 20.52 -6.43 -24.52
CA ASP A 277 19.99 -7.56 -25.29
C ASP A 277 21.08 -8.55 -25.75
N THR A 278 22.27 -8.04 -26.07
CA THR A 278 23.43 -8.85 -26.47
C THR A 278 24.04 -9.59 -25.28
N LEU A 279 24.10 -8.94 -24.11
CA LEU A 279 24.53 -9.54 -22.84
C LEU A 279 23.57 -10.65 -22.36
N PHE A 280 22.25 -10.40 -22.41
CA PHE A 280 21.23 -11.38 -22.00
C PHE A 280 21.23 -12.65 -22.86
N LYS A 281 21.59 -12.55 -24.13
CA LYS A 281 21.76 -13.70 -25.02
C LYS A 281 22.99 -14.56 -24.70
N LYS A 282 23.90 -14.09 -23.83
CA LYS A 282 25.11 -14.81 -23.38
C LYS A 282 24.95 -15.39 -21.97
N VAL A 283 23.96 -16.26 -21.75
CA VAL A 283 23.66 -16.87 -20.43
C VAL A 283 24.88 -17.53 -19.77
N LYS A 284 25.76 -18.17 -20.55
CA LYS A 284 27.00 -18.79 -20.06
C LYS A 284 28.00 -17.80 -19.43
N PHE A 285 27.91 -16.53 -19.79
CA PHE A 285 28.67 -15.45 -19.16
C PHE A 285 27.89 -14.81 -18.01
N ILE A 286 26.60 -14.54 -18.21
CA ILE A 286 25.77 -13.83 -17.22
C ILE A 286 25.51 -14.63 -15.96
N ALA A 287 25.16 -15.91 -16.06
CA ALA A 287 24.76 -16.69 -14.89
C ALA A 287 25.89 -16.83 -13.84
N PRO A 288 27.14 -17.18 -14.20
CA PRO A 288 28.27 -17.20 -13.24
C PRO A 288 28.60 -15.81 -12.67
N THR A 289 28.44 -14.75 -13.46
CA THR A 289 28.68 -13.36 -13.03
C THR A 289 27.64 -12.89 -12.03
N VAL A 290 26.36 -13.16 -12.30
CA VAL A 290 25.22 -12.88 -11.41
C VAL A 290 25.40 -13.62 -10.08
N TYR A 291 25.83 -14.89 -10.12
CA TYR A 291 26.15 -15.65 -8.90
C TYR A 291 27.28 -14.99 -8.11
N SER A 292 28.40 -14.66 -8.76
CA SER A 292 29.54 -14.00 -8.11
C SER A 292 29.11 -12.69 -7.44
N ILE A 293 28.33 -11.85 -8.13
CA ILE A 293 27.82 -10.59 -7.58
C ILE A 293 26.88 -10.84 -6.41
N TYR A 294 25.94 -11.77 -6.54
CA TYR A 294 25.07 -12.15 -5.43
C TYR A 294 25.88 -12.54 -4.19
N THR A 295 26.96 -13.32 -4.32
CA THR A 295 27.79 -13.71 -3.17
C THR A 295 28.47 -12.55 -2.46
N ILE A 296 28.78 -11.46 -3.17
CA ILE A 296 29.36 -10.23 -2.62
C ILE A 296 28.26 -9.40 -1.93
N VAL A 297 27.08 -9.33 -2.55
CA VAL A 297 26.01 -8.42 -2.18
C VAL A 297 25.12 -8.96 -1.06
N LYS A 298 24.97 -10.29 -0.95
CA LYS A 298 24.07 -10.93 0.03
C LYS A 298 24.37 -10.54 1.49
N ASP A 299 25.63 -10.30 1.84
CA ASP A 299 26.02 -9.97 3.22
C ASP A 299 25.68 -8.51 3.57
N ILE A 300 25.70 -7.61 2.58
CA ILE A 300 25.24 -6.21 2.71
C ILE A 300 23.71 -6.18 2.90
N ILE A 301 23.02 -7.05 2.16
CA ILE A 301 21.56 -7.13 2.11
C ILE A 301 20.96 -7.89 3.31
N ASN A 302 21.65 -8.86 3.89
CA ASN A 302 21.13 -9.72 4.96
C ASN A 302 21.59 -9.33 6.38
N ASN A 303 22.65 -8.53 6.55
CA ASN A 303 23.20 -8.17 7.87
C ASN A 303 23.03 -6.69 8.28
N SER A 304 22.24 -5.88 7.58
CA SER A 304 22.01 -4.49 7.99
C SER A 304 20.66 -4.34 8.69
N SER A 305 20.70 -4.00 9.99
CA SER A 305 19.58 -3.41 10.75
C SER A 305 19.07 -2.08 10.14
N ASN A 306 19.72 -1.61 9.07
CA ASN A 306 19.60 -0.29 8.47
C ASN A 306 19.00 -0.33 7.05
N THR A 307 18.49 -1.47 6.58
CA THR A 307 17.74 -1.52 5.31
C THR A 307 16.44 -0.71 5.44
N GLY A 308 16.53 0.59 5.14
CA GLY A 308 15.49 1.59 5.34
C GLY A 308 16.02 2.96 5.78
N ASN A 309 17.16 3.02 6.49
CA ASN A 309 17.68 4.27 7.07
C ASN A 309 18.82 4.91 6.27
N ASP A 310 19.64 4.13 5.58
CA ASP A 310 20.73 4.72 4.79
C ASP A 310 20.93 3.95 3.48
N VAL A 311 19.95 4.10 2.59
CA VAL A 311 20.01 3.56 1.23
C VAL A 311 21.21 4.13 0.48
N LYS A 312 21.63 5.35 0.80
CA LYS A 312 22.86 5.96 0.28
C LYS A 312 24.08 5.16 0.71
N ASP A 313 24.19 4.75 1.98
CA ASP A 313 25.29 3.90 2.45
C ASP A 313 25.21 2.46 1.92
N MET A 314 24.00 1.91 1.73
CA MET A 314 23.80 0.61 1.07
C MET A 314 24.31 0.67 -0.37
N ILE A 315 23.92 1.70 -1.13
CA ILE A 315 24.34 1.91 -2.53
C ILE A 315 25.84 2.25 -2.62
N ALA A 316 26.37 3.06 -1.70
CA ALA A 316 27.79 3.39 -1.66
C ALA A 316 28.63 2.15 -1.33
N SER A 317 28.21 1.32 -0.37
CA SER A 317 28.86 0.05 -0.03
C SER A 317 28.77 -0.98 -1.16
N LEU A 318 27.65 -0.97 -1.89
CA LEU A 318 27.42 -1.80 -3.07
C LEU A 318 28.33 -1.37 -4.23
N ALA A 319 28.43 -0.05 -4.48
CA ALA A 319 29.29 0.52 -5.49
C ALA A 319 30.77 0.24 -5.20
N ASP A 320 31.24 0.50 -3.98
CA ASP A 320 32.64 0.34 -3.60
C ASP A 320 33.12 -1.11 -3.70
N ARG A 321 32.36 -2.06 -3.12
CA ARG A 321 32.71 -3.49 -3.14
C ARG A 321 32.56 -4.13 -4.51
N ILE A 322 31.55 -3.75 -5.30
CA ILE A 322 31.40 -4.36 -6.61
C ILE A 322 32.45 -3.82 -7.60
N VAL A 323 32.74 -2.51 -7.56
CA VAL A 323 33.79 -1.91 -8.39
C VAL A 323 35.16 -2.51 -8.05
N SER A 324 35.49 -2.68 -6.76
CA SER A 324 36.78 -3.24 -6.34
C SER A 324 36.94 -4.72 -6.71
N THR A 325 35.91 -5.55 -6.51
CA THR A 325 36.00 -7.00 -6.70
C THR A 325 35.82 -7.44 -8.16
N LEU A 326 35.00 -6.76 -8.96
CA LEU A 326 34.75 -7.18 -10.36
C LEU A 326 35.76 -6.63 -11.37
N LEU A 327 36.19 -5.37 -11.25
CA LEU A 327 37.15 -4.78 -12.20
C LEU A 327 38.58 -5.31 -12.03
N THR A 328 38.83 -6.01 -10.92
CA THR A 328 40.10 -6.67 -10.64
C THR A 328 40.09 -8.15 -11.08
N GLY A 329 38.93 -8.70 -11.42
CA GLY A 329 38.77 -10.02 -12.03
C GLY A 329 39.13 -10.00 -13.52
N SER A 330 40.22 -10.68 -13.90
CA SER A 330 40.79 -10.62 -15.26
C SER A 330 39.85 -11.10 -16.37
N GLU A 331 38.95 -12.05 -16.11
CA GLU A 331 38.00 -12.56 -17.12
C GLU A 331 36.81 -11.62 -17.32
N PHE A 332 36.19 -11.12 -16.24
CA PHE A 332 35.05 -10.20 -16.32
C PHE A 332 35.45 -8.86 -16.94
N ALA A 333 36.58 -8.28 -16.51
CA ALA A 333 37.09 -7.03 -17.09
C ALA A 333 37.40 -7.18 -18.59
N ALA A 334 37.96 -8.33 -19.01
CA ALA A 334 38.27 -8.61 -20.40
C ALA A 334 37.02 -8.76 -21.29
N GLU A 335 35.94 -9.34 -20.76
CA GLU A 335 34.70 -9.54 -21.50
C GLU A 335 33.83 -8.29 -21.52
N LEU A 336 33.75 -7.54 -20.41
CA LEU A 336 33.13 -6.22 -20.35
C LEU A 336 33.83 -5.23 -21.29
N ALA A 337 35.17 -5.21 -21.29
CA ALA A 337 35.96 -4.40 -22.22
C ALA A 337 35.73 -4.82 -23.68
N ALA A 338 35.63 -6.12 -23.98
CA ALA A 338 35.36 -6.62 -25.32
C ALA A 338 33.95 -6.25 -25.83
N ILE A 339 32.97 -6.16 -24.93
CA ILE A 339 31.60 -5.74 -25.27
C ILE A 339 31.54 -4.23 -25.46
N LEU A 340 32.18 -3.47 -24.58
CA LEU A 340 32.30 -2.01 -24.69
C LEU A 340 33.17 -1.57 -25.88
N SER A 341 34.10 -2.40 -26.35
CA SER A 341 34.96 -2.13 -27.51
C SER A 341 34.41 -2.66 -28.84
N ALA A 342 33.36 -3.49 -28.81
CA ALA A 342 32.71 -4.01 -30.01
C ALA A 342 31.73 -3.01 -30.66
N GLU A 343 31.35 -1.95 -29.95
CA GLU A 343 30.76 -0.75 -30.56
C GLU A 343 31.92 0.11 -31.09
N GLU A 344 32.19 0.03 -32.40
CA GLU A 344 33.18 0.89 -33.06
C GLU A 344 32.88 2.37 -32.78
N VAL A 345 33.62 2.97 -31.85
CA VAL A 345 33.78 4.42 -31.71
C VAL A 345 34.81 4.90 -32.73
N GLU A 346 34.67 4.52 -34.00
CA GLU A 346 35.49 5.06 -35.08
C GLU A 346 34.69 6.01 -35.97
N GLU A 347 35.05 7.28 -35.83
CA GLU A 347 35.04 8.33 -36.85
C GLU A 347 33.70 8.72 -37.50
N ALA A 348 32.96 9.62 -36.84
CA ALA A 348 32.53 10.90 -37.45
C ALA A 348 31.88 11.84 -36.41
N ILE A 349 31.93 13.14 -36.72
CA ILE A 349 31.11 14.26 -36.19
C ILE A 349 31.80 15.13 -35.13
N PRO A 350 32.60 16.11 -35.56
CA PRO A 350 33.11 17.18 -34.71
C PRO A 350 31.95 18.08 -34.22
N ILE A 351 32.04 18.51 -32.96
CA ILE A 351 31.22 19.56 -32.30
C ILE A 351 29.80 19.14 -31.85
N VAL A 352 29.03 18.33 -32.58
CA VAL A 352 27.70 17.86 -32.13
C VAL A 352 27.77 16.63 -31.20
N GLY A 353 28.81 15.79 -31.33
CA GLY A 353 28.95 14.53 -30.61
C GLY A 353 29.17 14.64 -29.09
N TRP A 354 29.74 15.73 -28.58
CA TRP A 354 29.92 15.92 -27.13
C TRP A 354 28.62 16.31 -26.42
N GLY A 355 27.69 16.97 -27.11
CA GLY A 355 26.35 17.22 -26.59
C GLY A 355 25.59 15.91 -26.38
N LEU A 356 25.67 14.98 -27.34
CA LEU A 356 25.07 13.64 -27.23
C LEU A 356 25.78 12.75 -26.20
N LYS A 357 27.11 12.82 -26.09
CA LYS A 357 27.86 12.13 -25.03
C LYS A 357 27.55 12.67 -23.63
N ALA A 358 27.44 13.99 -23.47
CA ALA A 358 27.01 14.60 -22.21
C ALA A 358 25.55 14.25 -21.87
N LEU A 359 24.65 14.24 -22.86
CA LEU A 359 23.27 13.78 -22.70
C LEU A 359 23.20 12.28 -22.35
N ALA A 360 24.09 11.46 -22.91
CA ALA A 360 24.19 10.04 -22.56
C ALA A 360 24.71 9.84 -21.13
N LEU A 361 25.73 10.60 -20.70
CA LEU A 361 26.20 10.61 -19.30
C LEU A 361 25.11 11.10 -18.34
N GLU A 362 24.39 12.16 -18.69
CA GLU A 362 23.21 12.63 -17.95
C GLU A 362 22.13 11.55 -17.89
N GLY A 363 21.92 10.83 -19.00
CA GLY A 363 21.00 9.71 -19.09
C GLY A 363 21.39 8.55 -18.18
N THR A 364 22.67 8.19 -18.11
CA THR A 364 23.16 7.14 -17.22
C THR A 364 22.99 7.52 -15.74
N VAL A 365 23.26 8.78 -15.36
CA VAL A 365 22.98 9.29 -14.00
C VAL A 365 21.48 9.28 -13.70
N ALA A 366 20.66 9.66 -14.68
CA ALA A 366 19.20 9.65 -14.57
C ALA A 366 18.64 8.23 -14.39
N GLN A 367 19.20 7.24 -15.08
CA GLN A 367 18.86 5.82 -14.96
C GLN A 367 19.21 5.31 -13.57
N LEU A 368 20.44 5.55 -13.10
CA LEU A 368 20.89 5.15 -11.76
C LEU A 368 19.98 5.71 -10.67
N ALA A 369 19.62 6.99 -10.74
CA ALA A 369 18.70 7.61 -9.79
C ALA A 369 17.29 6.98 -9.82
N GLN A 370 16.80 6.60 -11.01
CA GLN A 370 15.50 5.97 -11.18
C GLN A 370 15.50 4.53 -10.63
N THR A 371 16.48 3.70 -11.01
CA THR A 371 16.70 2.36 -10.47
C THR A 371 16.77 2.39 -8.94
N VAL A 372 17.51 3.35 -8.38
CA VAL A 372 17.59 3.54 -6.93
C VAL A 372 16.23 3.87 -6.31
N GLY A 373 15.47 4.79 -6.89
CA GLY A 373 14.12 5.13 -6.43
C GLY A 373 13.17 3.94 -6.44
N GLU A 374 13.20 3.13 -7.49
CA GLU A 374 12.37 1.94 -7.66
C GLU A 374 12.77 0.80 -6.72
N VAL A 375 14.07 0.61 -6.45
CA VAL A 375 14.58 -0.34 -5.46
C VAL A 375 14.13 0.05 -4.05
N ILE A 376 14.10 1.34 -3.71
CA ILE A 376 13.62 1.85 -2.42
C ILE A 376 12.12 1.63 -2.26
N ALA A 377 11.36 1.89 -3.32
CA ALA A 377 9.91 1.86 -3.33
C ALA A 377 9.31 0.47 -3.63
N SER A 378 10.13 -0.60 -3.62
CA SER A 378 9.66 -1.96 -3.90
C SER A 378 10.14 -2.99 -2.88
N PRO A 379 9.31 -4.00 -2.57
CA PRO A 379 9.74 -5.15 -1.80
C PRO A 379 10.71 -6.01 -2.61
N ARG A 380 11.49 -6.83 -1.90
CA ARG A 380 12.42 -7.79 -2.49
C ARG A 380 11.71 -8.86 -3.33
N VAL A 381 10.53 -9.31 -2.91
CA VAL A 381 9.71 -10.33 -3.60
C VAL A 381 8.24 -9.88 -3.62
N VAL A 382 7.60 -10.02 -4.78
CA VAL A 382 6.16 -9.79 -5.01
C VAL A 382 5.53 -11.13 -5.42
N ASP A 383 4.41 -11.51 -4.78
CA ASP A 383 3.72 -12.77 -5.05
C ASP A 383 2.43 -12.58 -5.86
N PHE A 384 2.17 -13.51 -6.79
CA PHE A 384 0.91 -13.64 -7.54
C PHE A 384 0.39 -15.08 -7.42
N GLU A 385 -0.93 -15.28 -7.30
CA GLU A 385 -1.51 -16.61 -7.06
C GLU A 385 -2.61 -16.96 -8.07
N LEU A 386 -2.58 -18.17 -8.62
CA LEU A 386 -3.58 -18.76 -9.52
C LEU A 386 -4.29 -19.93 -8.79
N THR A 387 -5.63 -19.95 -8.68
CA THR A 387 -6.41 -20.91 -7.85
C THR A 387 -7.63 -21.54 -8.56
N VAL A 388 -8.17 -22.65 -8.01
CA VAL A 388 -9.30 -23.49 -8.51
C VAL A 388 -10.69 -23.10 -7.94
N THR A 389 -11.83 -23.40 -8.63
CA THR A 389 -13.23 -23.12 -8.17
C THR A 389 -14.27 -24.30 -8.28
N MET A 390 -15.36 -24.35 -7.49
CA MET A 390 -16.51 -25.32 -7.41
C MET A 390 -17.93 -24.65 -7.36
N ASP A 391 -19.08 -25.36 -7.35
CA ASP A 391 -20.45 -24.76 -7.22
C ASP A 391 -20.97 -24.66 -5.76
N ALA A 392 -21.95 -23.79 -5.47
CA ALA A 392 -22.60 -23.66 -4.14
C ALA A 392 -24.14 -23.47 -4.19
N SER A 393 -24.84 -23.80 -3.10
CA SER A 393 -26.29 -23.60 -2.88
C SER A 393 -26.51 -22.74 -1.64
N ILE A 394 -27.21 -21.61 -1.78
CA ILE A 394 -27.35 -20.59 -0.73
C ILE A 394 -28.82 -20.39 -0.37
N SER A 395 -29.10 -20.19 0.92
CA SER A 395 -30.43 -19.86 1.43
C SER A 395 -30.42 -18.63 2.35
N LEU A 396 -31.28 -17.64 2.06
CA LEU A 396 -31.54 -16.47 2.91
C LEU A 396 -32.75 -16.74 3.80
N MET A 397 -32.64 -16.45 5.08
CA MET A 397 -33.68 -16.64 6.09
C MET A 397 -34.04 -15.28 6.71
N ALA A 398 -35.31 -14.92 6.72
CA ALA A 398 -35.74 -13.68 7.35
C ALA A 398 -35.64 -13.77 8.89
N GLU A 399 -35.03 -12.77 9.53
CA GLU A 399 -34.92 -12.69 10.99
C GLU A 399 -36.14 -11.96 11.58
N ALA A 400 -36.68 -12.46 12.69
CA ALA A 400 -37.81 -11.86 13.41
C ALA A 400 -37.49 -11.59 14.88
N ASP A 401 -37.96 -10.46 15.39
CA ASP A 401 -37.95 -10.16 16.82
C ASP A 401 -38.99 -11.02 17.57
N ASN A 402 -38.77 -11.23 18.87
CA ASN A 402 -39.61 -12.10 19.70
C ASN A 402 -41.11 -11.75 19.59
N GLY A 403 -41.90 -12.71 19.06
CA GLY A 403 -43.35 -12.61 18.91
C GLY A 403 -43.87 -12.27 17.50
N GLN A 404 -42.99 -12.05 16.52
CA GLN A 404 -43.36 -11.79 15.11
C GLN A 404 -43.14 -13.01 14.21
N GLN A 405 -43.86 -13.07 13.07
CA GLN A 405 -43.56 -14.04 12.02
C GLN A 405 -42.39 -13.52 11.14
N PRO A 406 -41.40 -14.37 10.81
CA PRO A 406 -40.25 -13.98 9.99
C PRO A 406 -40.63 -13.71 8.53
N GLU A 407 -40.45 -12.46 8.11
CA GLU A 407 -40.63 -11.97 6.74
C GLU A 407 -39.54 -10.94 6.38
N PHE A 408 -39.24 -10.79 5.08
CA PHE A 408 -38.33 -9.74 4.62
C PHE A 408 -39.03 -8.37 4.64
N ALA A 409 -38.25 -7.27 4.62
CA ALA A 409 -38.80 -5.92 4.61
C ALA A 409 -39.86 -5.76 3.50
N ALA A 410 -41.01 -5.15 3.80
CA ALA A 410 -42.13 -5.10 2.85
C ALA A 410 -41.80 -4.40 1.51
N ALA A 411 -40.80 -3.53 1.50
CA ALA A 411 -40.31 -2.86 0.30
C ALA A 411 -39.31 -3.71 -0.52
N ALA A 412 -38.82 -4.84 0.00
CA ALA A 412 -37.80 -5.69 -0.61
C ALA A 412 -38.24 -6.23 -1.98
N ALA A 413 -37.41 -6.01 -2.98
CA ALA A 413 -37.65 -6.38 -4.38
C ALA A 413 -36.51 -7.21 -4.99
N TYR A 414 -35.27 -7.05 -4.52
CA TYR A 414 -34.13 -7.86 -4.96
C TYR A 414 -33.09 -8.00 -3.85
N TYR A 415 -32.19 -8.96 -3.96
CA TYR A 415 -31.07 -9.15 -3.04
C TYR A 415 -29.74 -9.20 -3.77
N ILE A 416 -28.68 -8.97 -3.02
CA ILE A 416 -27.29 -9.15 -3.40
C ILE A 416 -26.65 -10.01 -2.30
N VAL A 417 -25.97 -11.09 -2.66
CA VAL A 417 -25.19 -11.93 -1.74
C VAL A 417 -23.72 -11.86 -2.09
N THR A 418 -22.88 -11.55 -1.11
CA THR A 418 -21.43 -11.47 -1.25
C THR A 418 -20.76 -12.60 -0.48
N ALA A 419 -20.16 -13.55 -1.18
CA ALA A 419 -19.24 -14.52 -0.58
C ALA A 419 -17.92 -13.84 -0.21
N GLN A 420 -17.37 -14.13 0.96
CA GLN A 420 -16.10 -13.63 1.49
C GLN A 420 -15.25 -14.82 1.92
N TYR A 421 -14.13 -15.05 1.24
CA TYR A 421 -13.26 -16.19 1.49
C TYR A 421 -12.18 -15.84 2.52
N SER A 422 -11.58 -16.87 3.13
CA SER A 422 -10.57 -16.73 4.20
C SER A 422 -9.26 -16.12 3.74
N ASP A 423 -9.09 -16.02 2.43
CA ASP A 423 -7.96 -15.39 1.76
C ASP A 423 -8.27 -13.93 1.34
N ASN A 424 -9.37 -13.38 1.86
CA ASN A 424 -9.95 -12.05 1.66
C ASN A 424 -10.49 -11.75 0.25
N THR A 425 -10.66 -12.75 -0.63
CA THR A 425 -11.40 -12.57 -1.89
C THR A 425 -12.91 -12.46 -1.65
N THR A 426 -13.63 -11.68 -2.47
CA THR A 426 -15.09 -11.58 -2.37
C THR A 426 -15.78 -11.72 -3.73
N ARG A 427 -16.99 -12.31 -3.75
CA ARG A 427 -17.78 -12.50 -4.98
C ARG A 427 -19.25 -12.19 -4.74
N THR A 428 -19.90 -11.50 -5.66
CA THR A 428 -21.22 -10.90 -5.43
C THR A 428 -22.26 -11.41 -6.43
N TYR A 429 -23.48 -11.70 -5.95
CA TYR A 429 -24.54 -12.35 -6.73
C TYR A 429 -25.88 -11.65 -6.50
N LYS A 430 -26.60 -11.28 -7.56
CA LYS A 430 -27.88 -10.55 -7.48
C LYS A 430 -29.07 -11.43 -7.89
N GLY A 431 -30.16 -11.39 -7.14
CA GLY A 431 -31.41 -12.11 -7.44
C GLY A 431 -32.66 -11.30 -7.09
N VAL A 432 -33.82 -11.67 -7.63
CA VAL A 432 -35.10 -10.99 -7.40
C VAL A 432 -35.84 -11.61 -6.22
N ILE A 433 -36.61 -10.80 -5.48
CA ILE A 433 -37.54 -11.25 -4.44
C ILE A 433 -38.96 -11.14 -5.00
N PRO A 434 -39.59 -12.25 -5.42
CA PRO A 434 -40.93 -12.21 -6.02
C PRO A 434 -42.03 -11.90 -5.01
N ASP A 435 -41.85 -12.35 -3.76
CA ASP A 435 -42.76 -12.14 -2.64
C ASP A 435 -41.95 -11.91 -1.35
N PRO A 436 -41.99 -10.70 -0.74
CA PRO A 436 -41.25 -10.41 0.49
C PRO A 436 -41.89 -11.04 1.75
N LYS A 437 -43.09 -11.62 1.66
CA LYS A 437 -43.80 -12.27 2.79
C LYS A 437 -43.31 -13.69 3.12
N VAL A 438 -42.31 -14.19 2.40
CA VAL A 438 -41.72 -15.52 2.65
C VAL A 438 -40.66 -15.45 3.75
N SER A 439 -40.51 -16.56 4.48
CA SER A 439 -39.48 -16.70 5.51
C SER A 439 -38.12 -17.18 4.96
N ARG A 440 -38.06 -17.64 3.69
CA ARG A 440 -36.84 -18.17 3.06
C ARG A 440 -36.80 -17.95 1.55
N LEU A 441 -35.60 -17.67 1.03
CA LEU A 441 -35.26 -17.66 -0.40
C LEU A 441 -34.04 -18.57 -0.66
N SER A 442 -33.98 -19.29 -1.78
CA SER A 442 -32.87 -20.20 -2.12
C SER A 442 -32.44 -20.09 -3.59
N PHE A 443 -31.13 -20.18 -3.86
CA PHE A 443 -30.54 -20.08 -5.20
C PHE A 443 -29.17 -20.78 -5.29
N GLU A 444 -28.71 -21.07 -6.51
CA GLU A 444 -27.39 -21.68 -6.78
C GLU A 444 -26.36 -20.67 -7.29
N LEU A 445 -25.10 -20.90 -6.92
CA LEU A 445 -23.91 -20.18 -7.38
C LEU A 445 -23.00 -21.13 -8.15
N LYS A 446 -22.51 -20.69 -9.30
CA LYS A 446 -21.53 -21.46 -10.10
C LYS A 446 -20.11 -20.94 -9.86
N ASN A 447 -19.11 -21.81 -9.90
CA ASN A 447 -17.67 -21.47 -9.86
C ASN A 447 -17.16 -20.68 -8.62
N VAL A 448 -17.69 -20.88 -7.42
CA VAL A 448 -17.16 -20.49 -6.09
C VAL A 448 -15.73 -21.04 -5.86
N PRO A 449 -14.67 -20.21 -5.65
CA PRO A 449 -13.30 -20.65 -5.36
C PRO A 449 -13.22 -21.75 -4.31
N VAL A 450 -12.31 -22.71 -4.46
CA VAL A 450 -12.04 -23.80 -3.49
C VAL A 450 -10.84 -23.42 -2.63
N GLY A 451 -10.94 -23.66 -1.32
CA GLY A 451 -9.86 -23.47 -0.38
C GLY A 451 -10.27 -22.62 0.82
N GLY A 452 -9.75 -22.99 2.00
CA GLY A 452 -9.96 -22.26 3.24
C GLY A 452 -11.42 -22.26 3.73
N LYS A 453 -11.90 -21.11 4.21
CA LYS A 453 -13.27 -20.92 4.70
C LYS A 453 -13.99 -19.81 3.94
N VAL A 454 -15.32 -19.84 3.87
CA VAL A 454 -16.13 -18.80 3.22
C VAL A 454 -17.29 -18.37 4.11
N THR A 455 -17.58 -17.07 4.09
CA THR A 455 -18.75 -16.47 4.74
C THR A 455 -19.60 -15.73 3.71
N PHE A 456 -20.92 -15.83 3.78
CA PHE A 456 -21.83 -15.15 2.86
C PHE A 456 -22.51 -13.99 3.55
N LEU A 457 -22.39 -12.79 2.97
CA LEU A 457 -23.15 -11.60 3.33
C LEU A 457 -24.38 -11.52 2.45
N ALA A 458 -25.53 -11.19 3.00
CA ALA A 458 -26.71 -10.86 2.22
C ALA A 458 -27.07 -9.39 2.41
N ALA A 459 -27.57 -8.78 1.35
CA ALA A 459 -28.07 -7.42 1.30
C ALA A 459 -29.37 -7.44 0.48
N VAL A 460 -30.44 -6.86 0.99
CA VAL A 460 -31.79 -6.89 0.42
C VAL A 460 -32.22 -5.46 0.14
N TYR A 461 -32.75 -5.22 -1.05
CA TYR A 461 -33.01 -3.88 -1.60
C TYR A 461 -34.44 -3.70 -2.06
N SER A 462 -34.95 -2.46 -2.04
CA SER A 462 -36.25 -2.11 -2.61
C SER A 462 -36.26 -2.01 -4.14
N LYS A 463 -37.44 -1.83 -4.74
CA LYS A 463 -37.57 -1.63 -6.20
C LYS A 463 -36.84 -0.37 -6.68
N GLU A 464 -36.78 0.64 -5.84
CA GLU A 464 -36.08 1.92 -6.05
C GLU A 464 -34.58 1.84 -5.71
N GLY A 465 -34.10 0.68 -5.24
CA GLY A 465 -32.69 0.40 -5.01
C GLY A 465 -32.18 0.67 -3.59
N TRP A 466 -33.06 0.89 -2.62
CA TRP A 466 -32.67 1.16 -1.23
C TRP A 466 -32.34 -0.11 -0.46
N LEU A 467 -31.22 -0.16 0.26
CA LEU A 467 -30.89 -1.30 1.14
C LEU A 467 -31.86 -1.32 2.33
N VAL A 468 -32.74 -2.32 2.37
CA VAL A 468 -33.80 -2.48 3.37
C VAL A 468 -33.58 -3.70 4.27
N GLY A 469 -32.50 -4.45 4.06
CA GLY A 469 -32.03 -5.46 4.99
C GLY A 469 -30.69 -6.06 4.62
N GLY A 470 -30.07 -6.80 5.52
CA GLY A 470 -28.84 -7.53 5.30
C GLY A 470 -28.52 -8.48 6.44
N GLY A 471 -27.57 -9.36 6.21
CA GLY A 471 -27.36 -10.55 7.01
C GLY A 471 -26.03 -11.21 6.75
N LYS A 472 -25.66 -12.18 7.58
CA LYS A 472 -24.40 -12.91 7.43
C LYS A 472 -24.50 -14.38 7.82
N SER A 473 -23.83 -15.27 7.09
CA SER A 473 -23.72 -16.69 7.45
C SER A 473 -22.65 -16.93 8.51
N GLU A 474 -22.62 -18.15 9.05
CA GLU A 474 -21.41 -18.67 9.69
C GLU A 474 -20.28 -18.85 8.67
N ARG A 475 -19.05 -19.00 9.19
CA ARG A 475 -17.85 -19.21 8.39
C ARG A 475 -17.69 -20.71 8.09
N LEU A 476 -17.94 -21.10 6.86
CA LEU A 476 -18.03 -22.50 6.42
C LEU A 476 -16.71 -22.98 5.84
N ASP A 477 -16.37 -24.27 6.04
CA ASP A 477 -15.23 -24.89 5.36
C ASP A 477 -15.53 -25.05 3.88
N ASN A 478 -14.60 -24.57 3.05
CA ASN A 478 -14.76 -24.49 1.61
C ASN A 478 -13.81 -25.48 0.91
N LEU A 479 -13.88 -26.74 1.36
CA LEU A 479 -12.96 -27.83 1.00
C LEU A 479 -13.66 -28.87 0.13
N LEU A 480 -12.94 -29.46 -0.82
CA LEU A 480 -13.43 -30.61 -1.61
C LEU A 480 -13.43 -31.87 -0.73
N THR A 481 -14.62 -32.39 -0.41
CA THR A 481 -14.79 -33.63 0.37
C THR A 481 -15.35 -34.73 -0.55
N PRO A 482 -14.80 -35.96 -0.56
CA PRO A 482 -15.33 -37.03 -1.40
C PRO A 482 -16.82 -37.28 -1.15
N GLY A 483 -17.65 -37.11 -2.19
CA GLY A 483 -19.11 -37.29 -2.13
C GLY A 483 -19.92 -36.00 -1.86
N GLN A 484 -19.27 -34.85 -1.64
CA GLN A 484 -19.92 -33.54 -1.59
C GLN A 484 -19.51 -32.69 -2.80
N ASN A 485 -20.40 -32.63 -3.79
CA ASN A 485 -20.14 -31.94 -5.05
C ASN A 485 -20.58 -30.46 -5.05
N GLN A 486 -21.08 -29.93 -3.91
CA GLN A 486 -21.61 -28.57 -3.78
C GLN A 486 -21.51 -28.08 -2.32
N LEU A 487 -21.13 -26.81 -2.15
CA LEU A 487 -21.16 -26.11 -0.85
C LEU A 487 -22.59 -25.69 -0.48
N VAL A 488 -23.04 -25.87 0.77
CA VAL A 488 -24.38 -25.46 1.24
C VAL A 488 -24.28 -24.40 2.35
N ALA A 489 -24.98 -23.27 2.22
CA ALA A 489 -24.92 -22.17 3.19
C ALA A 489 -26.28 -21.51 3.52
N PHE A 490 -26.38 -20.95 4.73
CA PHE A 490 -27.55 -20.23 5.25
C PHE A 490 -27.17 -18.84 5.78
N VAL A 491 -27.99 -17.82 5.52
CA VAL A 491 -27.78 -16.43 5.97
C VAL A 491 -29.06 -15.88 6.60
N ASN A 492 -29.01 -15.45 7.87
CA ASN A 492 -30.13 -14.74 8.52
C ASN A 492 -30.08 -13.25 8.18
N VAL A 493 -31.20 -12.66 7.76
CA VAL A 493 -31.30 -11.30 7.22
C VAL A 493 -32.16 -10.39 8.12
N LYS A 494 -31.55 -9.31 8.61
CA LYS A 494 -32.13 -8.24 9.43
C LYS A 494 -32.36 -6.96 8.64
N GLN A 495 -33.35 -6.13 8.94
CA GLN A 495 -33.73 -4.94 8.14
C GLN A 495 -32.79 -3.70 8.35
N MET A 496 -32.64 -2.75 7.38
CA MET A 496 -31.64 -1.61 7.35
C MET A 496 -32.16 -0.20 6.83
N LEU A 497 -31.36 0.91 7.00
CA LEU A 497 -31.68 2.40 7.08
C LEU A 497 -31.50 3.35 5.81
N TYR A 498 -31.69 4.70 5.96
CA TYR A 498 -32.12 5.80 5.02
C TYR A 498 -31.14 6.49 3.99
N PRO A 499 -31.65 7.19 2.92
CA PRO A 499 -30.88 7.92 1.85
C PRO A 499 -30.13 9.22 2.22
N LEU A 500 -29.08 9.60 1.43
CA LEU A 500 -28.49 10.97 1.39
C LEU A 500 -28.80 11.64 0.04
N ASN A 501 -28.98 12.97 0.02
CA ASN A 501 -29.08 13.80 -1.20
C ASN A 501 -28.57 15.22 -0.94
N GLU A 502 -28.65 16.11 -1.94
CA GLU A 502 -28.21 17.51 -1.85
C GLU A 502 -28.92 18.34 -0.76
N GLN A 503 -30.08 17.87 -0.28
CA GLN A 503 -30.85 18.52 0.79
C GLN A 503 -30.49 17.97 2.17
N THR A 504 -29.64 16.94 2.25
CA THR A 504 -29.28 16.35 3.53
C THR A 504 -28.49 17.33 4.39
N THR A 505 -28.96 17.53 5.62
CA THR A 505 -28.21 18.20 6.67
C THR A 505 -27.98 17.25 7.83
N TYR A 506 -26.83 17.37 8.47
CA TYR A 506 -26.51 16.69 9.71
C TYR A 506 -27.01 17.50 10.90
N GLN A 507 -27.85 16.87 11.71
CA GLN A 507 -28.45 17.46 12.90
C GLN A 507 -27.78 16.90 14.14
N HIS A 508 -27.46 17.77 15.10
CA HIS A 508 -26.91 17.34 16.37
C HIS A 508 -27.93 16.46 17.09
N SER A 509 -27.49 15.30 17.56
CA SER A 509 -28.34 14.29 18.18
C SER A 509 -28.02 14.18 19.67
N GLN A 510 -26.76 13.96 20.02
CA GLN A 510 -26.36 13.66 21.40
C GLN A 510 -24.99 14.24 21.72
N LEU A 511 -24.80 14.61 22.99
CA LEU A 511 -23.55 15.10 23.56
C LEU A 511 -23.09 14.15 24.66
N LEU A 512 -21.81 13.79 24.67
CA LEU A 512 -21.22 13.02 25.77
C LEU A 512 -21.05 13.94 26.98
N VAL A 513 -21.71 13.60 28.08
CA VAL A 513 -21.62 14.33 29.34
C VAL A 513 -21.16 13.43 30.46
N GLN A 514 -20.55 14.03 31.48
CA GLN A 514 -20.17 13.36 32.71
C GLN A 514 -21.17 13.73 33.81
N GLN A 515 -21.72 12.72 34.48
CA GLN A 515 -22.62 12.85 35.63
C GLN A 515 -22.24 11.78 36.68
N ASP A 516 -22.08 12.18 37.94
CA ASP A 516 -21.83 11.28 39.08
C ASP A 516 -20.68 10.28 38.90
N GLY A 517 -19.61 10.66 38.20
CA GLY A 517 -18.46 9.78 37.96
C GLY A 517 -18.63 8.84 36.76
N HIS A 518 -19.64 9.06 35.91
CA HIS A 518 -19.92 8.22 34.76
C HIS A 518 -20.22 9.05 33.50
N TYR A 519 -19.90 8.51 32.34
CA TYR A 519 -20.30 9.08 31.06
C TYR A 519 -21.71 8.66 30.68
N SER A 520 -22.45 9.57 30.06
CA SER A 520 -23.76 9.29 29.46
C SER A 520 -23.96 10.15 28.21
N TRP A 521 -24.78 9.66 27.28
CA TRP A 521 -25.23 10.46 26.14
C TRP A 521 -26.43 11.30 26.54
N GLN A 522 -26.30 12.62 26.47
CA GLN A 522 -27.39 13.56 26.64
C GLN A 522 -27.95 13.92 25.27
N HIS A 523 -29.23 13.60 25.03
CA HIS A 523 -29.92 14.01 23.80
C HIS A 523 -30.17 15.53 23.79
N THR A 524 -29.75 16.19 22.72
CA THR A 524 -29.93 17.64 22.51
C THR A 524 -29.80 17.96 21.02
N ALA A 525 -30.61 18.90 20.54
CA ALA A 525 -30.55 19.40 19.16
C ALA A 525 -29.48 20.49 18.96
N GLU A 526 -28.98 21.07 20.05
CA GLU A 526 -27.98 22.13 20.02
C GLU A 526 -26.58 21.56 20.32
N PRO A 527 -25.59 21.79 19.43
CA PRO A 527 -24.19 21.46 19.69
C PRO A 527 -23.54 22.44 20.67
N PRO A 528 -22.36 22.11 21.23
CA PRO A 528 -21.54 23.09 21.97
C PRO A 528 -21.18 24.31 21.12
N SER A 529 -21.02 25.47 21.76
CA SER A 529 -20.73 26.75 21.10
C SER A 529 -19.24 27.10 21.03
N GLU A 530 -18.41 26.37 21.78
CA GLU A 530 -16.97 26.56 21.85
C GLU A 530 -16.29 26.28 20.50
N THR A 531 -15.35 27.15 20.12
CA THR A 531 -14.59 27.10 18.86
C THR A 531 -13.09 26.98 19.14
N ALA A 532 -12.24 27.06 18.11
CA ALA A 532 -10.79 27.08 18.33
C ALA A 532 -10.31 28.26 19.21
N GLU A 533 -11.10 29.34 19.35
CA GLU A 533 -10.81 30.45 20.27
C GLU A 533 -10.87 30.02 21.73
N SER A 534 -11.64 28.97 22.05
CA SER A 534 -11.82 28.48 23.41
C SER A 534 -10.64 27.64 23.92
N LEU A 535 -9.69 27.30 23.05
CA LEU A 535 -8.49 26.57 23.44
C LEU A 535 -7.50 27.47 24.20
N GLY A 536 -6.89 26.92 25.24
CA GLY A 536 -5.83 27.60 25.98
C GLY A 536 -4.53 27.73 25.21
N THR A 537 -3.66 28.62 25.68
CA THR A 537 -2.35 28.89 25.09
C THR A 537 -1.18 28.73 26.10
N GLY A 538 -1.36 27.97 27.19
CA GLY A 538 -0.39 27.92 28.29
C GLY A 538 -0.52 26.73 29.26
N GLY A 539 0.63 26.17 29.63
CA GLY A 539 0.76 24.83 30.23
C GLY A 539 0.54 24.66 31.73
N SER A 540 -0.49 25.29 32.33
CA SER A 540 -0.98 24.91 33.68
C SER A 540 -2.46 25.30 33.88
N GLY A 541 -3.15 24.69 34.85
CA GLY A 541 -4.49 25.13 35.29
C GLY A 541 -5.69 24.38 34.70
N HIS A 542 -5.54 23.09 34.35
CA HIS A 542 -6.62 22.25 33.81
C HIS A 542 -7.25 22.81 32.52
N VAL A 543 -6.42 23.09 31.52
CA VAL A 543 -6.87 23.75 30.27
C VAL A 543 -6.69 22.83 29.06
N LEU A 544 -7.72 22.73 28.22
CA LEU A 544 -7.70 22.08 26.92
C LEU A 544 -6.98 22.98 25.90
N GLU A 545 -5.97 22.45 25.21
CA GLU A 545 -5.09 23.28 24.37
C GLU A 545 -5.01 22.86 22.91
N SER A 546 -5.15 21.56 22.61
CA SER A 546 -5.11 21.06 21.23
C SER A 546 -5.89 19.77 21.08
N LEU A 547 -6.35 19.49 19.86
CA LEU A 547 -7.15 18.33 19.49
C LEU A 547 -6.49 17.70 18.26
N ALA A 548 -6.08 16.44 18.38
CA ALA A 548 -5.19 15.82 17.39
C ALA A 548 -5.88 14.78 16.50
N GLY A 549 -7.01 14.21 16.93
CA GLY A 549 -7.77 13.31 16.07
C GLY A 549 -8.84 12.49 16.77
N LEU A 550 -9.74 11.95 15.96
CA LEU A 550 -10.80 11.02 16.32
C LEU A 550 -10.79 9.84 15.34
N THR A 551 -10.94 8.62 15.85
CA THR A 551 -11.08 7.39 15.06
C THR A 551 -12.18 6.52 15.65
N LEU A 552 -12.74 5.61 14.85
CA LEU A 552 -13.79 4.69 15.30
C LEU A 552 -13.62 3.29 14.74
N ASN A 553 -14.21 2.33 15.45
CA ASN A 553 -14.44 0.97 14.93
C ASN A 553 -15.95 0.68 15.02
N SER A 554 -16.57 0.47 13.86
CA SER A 554 -18.02 0.35 13.80
C SER A 554 -18.55 -0.98 14.37
N ASN A 555 -17.75 -2.06 14.27
CA ASN A 555 -18.17 -3.39 14.71
C ASN A 555 -18.11 -3.55 16.23
N LYS A 556 -17.08 -2.98 16.87
CA LYS A 556 -16.86 -3.03 18.31
C LYS A 556 -17.55 -1.88 19.03
N GLY A 557 -18.11 -0.90 18.32
CA GLY A 557 -18.83 0.20 18.95
C GLY A 557 -17.91 1.15 19.73
N LEU A 558 -16.70 1.41 19.22
CA LEU A 558 -15.67 2.20 19.91
C LEU A 558 -15.31 3.50 19.20
N LEU A 559 -15.10 4.54 19.99
CA LEU A 559 -14.42 5.78 19.60
C LEU A 559 -13.10 5.88 20.34
N GLY A 560 -12.04 6.27 19.64
CA GLY A 560 -10.75 6.64 20.19
C GLY A 560 -10.41 8.07 19.81
N TYR A 561 -9.97 8.88 20.76
CA TYR A 561 -9.63 10.29 20.51
C TYR A 561 -8.38 10.74 21.24
N VAL A 562 -7.73 11.76 20.66
CA VAL A 562 -6.44 12.29 21.11
C VAL A 562 -6.53 13.81 21.29
N TRP A 563 -6.02 14.31 22.42
CA TRP A 563 -6.01 15.73 22.75
C TRP A 563 -4.75 16.11 23.54
N GLN A 564 -4.52 17.41 23.68
CA GLN A 564 -3.51 17.99 24.55
C GLN A 564 -4.18 18.85 25.61
N ALA A 565 -3.77 18.68 26.86
CA ALA A 565 -4.24 19.50 27.96
C ALA A 565 -3.17 19.64 29.06
N SER A 566 -3.31 20.68 29.87
CA SER A 566 -2.57 20.84 31.15
C SER A 566 -3.41 20.33 32.32
N GLY A 567 -2.76 20.06 33.46
CA GLY A 567 -3.43 19.61 34.69
C GLY A 567 -4.12 18.24 34.58
N MET A 568 -3.64 17.32 33.72
CA MET A 568 -4.25 15.98 33.65
C MET A 568 -3.84 15.07 34.82
N ASN A 569 -2.90 15.49 35.67
CA ASN A 569 -2.36 14.70 36.79
C ASN A 569 -1.86 13.32 36.34
N ILE A 570 -1.16 13.28 35.20
CA ILE A 570 -0.46 12.09 34.68
C ILE A 570 0.99 12.45 34.38
N PRO A 571 1.96 11.56 34.65
CA PRO A 571 3.35 11.84 34.36
C PRO A 571 3.64 11.77 32.85
N PRO A 572 4.63 12.52 32.33
CA PRO A 572 5.09 12.37 30.95
C PRO A 572 5.70 10.99 30.73
N VAL A 573 5.63 10.41 29.53
CA VAL A 573 6.25 9.12 29.18
C VAL A 573 7.78 9.16 29.29
N ASP A 574 8.40 10.29 28.96
CA ASP A 574 9.87 10.43 28.87
C ASP A 574 10.51 11.23 30.03
N GLY A 575 9.88 11.29 31.21
CA GLY A 575 10.44 12.06 32.34
C GLY A 575 9.86 11.74 33.71
N ASP A 576 10.54 12.26 34.73
CA ASP A 576 10.20 12.09 36.15
C ASP A 576 9.60 13.39 36.72
N ASN A 577 8.26 13.39 36.84
CA ASN A 577 7.42 14.32 37.60
C ASN A 577 7.13 15.70 37.01
N GLY A 578 5.84 15.91 36.71
CA GLY A 578 5.26 17.22 36.41
C GLY A 578 3.75 17.09 36.18
N ASP A 579 2.97 17.06 37.26
CA ASP A 579 1.51 16.80 37.23
C ASP A 579 0.69 17.90 36.53
N ASP A 580 1.31 19.06 36.28
CA ASP A 580 0.74 20.23 35.58
C ASP A 580 1.23 20.42 34.14
N LEU A 581 2.13 19.56 33.63
CA LEU A 581 2.68 19.73 32.29
C LEU A 581 1.62 19.58 31.19
N GLN A 582 1.76 20.38 30.15
CA GLN A 582 0.96 20.26 28.92
C GLN A 582 1.37 18.99 28.18
N LEU A 583 0.49 17.98 28.16
CA LEU A 583 0.77 16.68 27.56
C LEU A 583 -0.35 16.26 26.62
N TYR A 584 0.01 15.48 25.61
CA TYR A 584 -0.94 14.74 24.80
C TYR A 584 -1.41 13.48 25.52
N ALA A 585 -2.70 13.22 25.48
CA ALA A 585 -3.34 12.02 25.99
C ALA A 585 -4.29 11.45 24.94
N PHE A 586 -4.62 10.17 25.11
CA PHE A 586 -5.66 9.52 24.32
C PHE A 586 -6.54 8.63 25.20
N LYS A 587 -7.75 8.37 24.72
CA LYS A 587 -8.80 7.63 25.43
C LYS A 587 -9.66 6.84 24.44
N ASN A 588 -10.24 5.76 24.94
CA ASN A 588 -11.38 5.11 24.31
C ASN A 588 -12.67 5.31 25.10
N ILE A 589 -13.79 5.35 24.39
CA ILE A 589 -15.14 5.18 24.93
C ILE A 589 -15.93 4.25 24.00
N SER A 590 -17.04 3.70 24.48
CA SER A 590 -18.04 3.14 23.55
C SER A 590 -18.95 4.26 23.05
N TYR A 591 -19.35 4.22 21.79
CA TYR A 591 -20.41 5.10 21.30
C TYR A 591 -21.78 4.44 21.31
N GLY A 592 -21.87 3.19 21.80
CA GLY A 592 -23.14 2.54 22.10
C GLY A 592 -23.87 3.15 23.30
N PRO A 593 -24.98 2.53 23.76
CA PRO A 593 -25.85 3.10 24.79
C PRO A 593 -25.18 3.28 26.16
N ASN A 594 -24.05 2.60 26.42
CA ASN A 594 -23.26 2.77 27.63
C ASN A 594 -21.81 3.15 27.28
N PRO A 595 -21.46 4.44 27.26
CA PRO A 595 -20.11 4.87 26.88
C PRO A 595 -19.00 4.29 27.76
N ASN A 596 -19.33 4.02 29.03
CA ASN A 596 -18.40 3.54 30.02
C ASN A 596 -17.86 2.13 29.73
N ALA A 597 -18.58 1.32 28.94
CA ALA A 597 -18.15 -0.02 28.59
C ALA A 597 -16.82 -0.01 27.83
N GLY A 598 -16.60 1.02 27.01
CA GLY A 598 -15.38 1.18 26.21
C GLY A 598 -14.29 2.05 26.86
N VAL A 599 -14.48 2.51 28.10
CA VAL A 599 -13.51 3.41 28.74
C VAL A 599 -12.16 2.73 28.90
N MET A 600 -11.14 3.34 28.29
CA MET A 600 -9.73 3.10 28.59
C MET A 600 -8.97 4.42 28.67
N ASN A 601 -8.10 4.55 29.66
CA ASN A 601 -7.34 5.78 29.94
C ASN A 601 -5.85 5.59 29.67
N THR A 602 -5.20 6.65 29.20
CA THR A 602 -3.73 6.68 29.17
C THR A 602 -3.18 6.84 30.60
N PRO A 603 -2.21 6.02 31.03
CA PRO A 603 -1.57 6.17 32.35
C PRO A 603 -0.47 7.25 32.34
N ARG A 604 0.07 7.62 31.18
CA ARG A 604 1.11 8.65 30.99
C ARG A 604 0.82 9.50 29.76
N GLY A 605 1.36 10.73 29.73
CA GLY A 605 1.17 11.68 28.62
C GLY A 605 2.39 11.84 27.72
N PHE A 606 2.17 12.29 26.48
CA PHE A 606 3.21 12.42 25.44
C PHE A 606 3.53 13.89 25.13
N ASN A 607 4.77 14.18 24.74
CA ASN A 607 5.17 15.54 24.31
C ASN A 607 4.77 15.86 22.86
N LYS A 608 4.44 14.83 22.08
CA LYS A 608 3.97 14.93 20.69
C LYS A 608 2.67 14.14 20.58
N ALA A 609 1.81 14.50 19.62
CA ALA A 609 0.54 13.81 19.41
C ALA A 609 0.75 12.33 19.01
N PRO A 610 0.24 11.36 19.78
CA PRO A 610 0.10 10.01 19.28
C PRO A 610 -1.03 9.95 18.23
N LEU A 611 -0.98 8.97 17.34
CA LEU A 611 -2.06 8.73 16.36
C LEU A 611 -2.70 7.37 16.60
N LEU A 612 -4.02 7.29 16.51
CA LEU A 612 -4.75 6.03 16.63
C LEU A 612 -5.09 5.49 15.24
N ALA A 613 -4.80 4.20 15.00
CA ALA A 613 -5.17 3.50 13.77
C ALA A 613 -6.11 2.35 14.13
N TYR A 614 -7.41 2.64 14.12
CA TYR A 614 -8.44 1.62 14.35
C TYR A 614 -8.98 1.14 13.00
N PRO A 615 -9.08 -0.17 12.79
CA PRO A 615 -9.74 -0.67 11.59
C PRO A 615 -11.20 -0.23 11.62
N GLN A 616 -11.73 0.29 10.51
CA GLN A 616 -13.14 0.71 10.45
C GLN A 616 -14.09 -0.50 10.63
N LEU A 617 -13.69 -1.65 10.07
CA LEU A 617 -14.34 -2.95 10.18
C LEU A 617 -13.43 -3.93 10.93
N GLY A 618 -13.94 -4.55 11.99
CA GLY A 618 -13.24 -5.64 12.69
C GLY A 618 -13.25 -6.94 11.86
N ALA A 619 -12.17 -7.73 11.89
CA ALA A 619 -12.17 -9.09 11.36
C ALA A 619 -13.09 -9.98 12.20
N GLU A 620 -13.93 -10.81 11.57
CA GLU A 620 -14.78 -11.78 12.27
C GLU A 620 -14.02 -12.86 13.03
N SER A 621 -12.74 -13.05 12.72
CA SER A 621 -11.86 -13.99 13.41
C SER A 621 -11.29 -13.45 14.72
N GLY A 622 -11.67 -12.25 15.16
CA GLY A 622 -11.08 -11.61 16.35
C GLY A 622 -9.67 -11.04 16.14
N ALA A 623 -9.21 -10.95 14.89
CA ALA A 623 -7.86 -10.51 14.52
C ALA A 623 -7.80 -9.07 13.96
N ALA A 624 -8.74 -8.19 14.33
CA ALA A 624 -8.56 -6.76 14.08
C ALA A 624 -7.62 -6.21 15.14
N GLU A 625 -6.39 -5.89 14.74
CA GLU A 625 -5.40 -5.29 15.62
C GLU A 625 -5.59 -3.78 15.63
N TYR A 626 -5.66 -3.22 16.84
CA TYR A 626 -5.80 -1.79 17.07
C TYR A 626 -4.44 -1.24 17.40
N PHE A 627 -4.09 -0.06 16.92
CA PHE A 627 -2.77 0.49 17.13
C PHE A 627 -2.80 1.93 17.59
N TYR A 628 -1.76 2.32 18.33
CA TYR A 628 -1.31 3.71 18.38
C TYR A 628 0.10 3.84 17.82
N LEU A 629 0.39 5.00 17.24
CA LEU A 629 1.75 5.41 16.95
C LEU A 629 2.33 6.07 18.21
N ASP A 630 3.44 5.50 18.70
CA ASP A 630 4.28 6.04 19.74
C ASP A 630 5.22 7.12 19.14
N PRO A 631 5.02 8.41 19.50
CA PRO A 631 5.76 9.51 18.89
C PRO A 631 7.07 9.84 19.63
N THR A 632 7.44 9.07 20.67
CA THR A 632 8.62 9.33 21.52
C THR A 632 9.95 9.09 20.81
N GLY A 633 9.94 8.28 19.75
CA GLY A 633 11.13 8.03 18.93
C GLY A 633 11.61 9.22 18.09
N ASP A 634 12.55 8.93 17.21
CA ASP A 634 13.20 9.91 16.33
C ASP A 634 13.40 9.34 14.92
N PRO A 635 13.82 10.14 13.91
CA PRO A 635 13.99 9.62 12.54
C PRO A 635 15.02 8.49 12.39
N ALA A 636 15.97 8.35 13.32
CA ALA A 636 16.98 7.29 13.28
C ALA A 636 16.50 6.01 13.98
N SER A 637 15.83 6.11 15.12
CA SER A 637 15.29 4.94 15.86
C SER A 637 13.92 4.48 15.33
N GLY A 638 13.12 5.43 14.86
CA GLY A 638 11.79 5.28 14.29
C GLY A 638 10.67 5.68 15.25
N TYR A 639 9.50 6.02 14.70
CA TYR A 639 8.26 6.20 15.45
C TYR A 639 7.48 4.88 15.43
N HIS A 640 7.24 4.27 16.58
CA HIS A 640 6.85 2.86 16.68
C HIS A 640 5.34 2.67 16.68
N LEU A 641 4.85 1.67 15.94
CA LEU A 641 3.47 1.24 15.96
C LEU A 641 3.27 0.21 17.08
N ARG A 642 2.43 0.55 18.06
CA ARG A 642 2.19 -0.22 19.28
C ARG A 642 0.76 -0.74 19.29
N ARG A 643 0.59 -2.00 19.69
CA ARG A 643 -0.74 -2.63 19.74
C ARG A 643 -1.54 -2.14 20.95
N ILE A 644 -2.84 -1.95 20.73
CA ILE A 644 -3.87 -1.69 21.73
C ILE A 644 -4.75 -2.93 21.81
N GLU A 645 -5.12 -3.29 23.04
CA GLU A 645 -6.18 -4.27 23.31
C GLU A 645 -7.39 -3.50 23.86
N PRO A 646 -8.30 -3.03 22.98
CA PRO A 646 -9.36 -2.16 23.45
C PRO A 646 -10.41 -2.96 24.21
N MET A 647 -10.97 -2.37 25.26
CA MET A 647 -12.09 -2.93 26.02
C MET A 647 -13.43 -2.43 25.48
N ASN A 648 -14.46 -3.27 25.45
CA ASN A 648 -15.86 -2.83 25.35
C ASN A 648 -16.73 -3.82 26.12
N ASP A 649 -16.67 -3.74 27.45
CA ASP A 649 -17.35 -4.67 28.35
C ASP A 649 -17.89 -3.88 29.54
N PRO A 650 -19.22 -3.80 29.74
CA PRO A 650 -19.80 -3.05 30.86
C PRO A 650 -19.60 -3.75 32.22
N SER A 651 -19.20 -5.02 32.25
CA SER A 651 -19.02 -5.78 33.51
C SER A 651 -17.71 -5.44 34.23
N VAL A 652 -16.71 -4.93 33.53
CA VAL A 652 -15.43 -4.51 34.10
C VAL A 652 -15.58 -3.13 34.75
N PRO A 653 -15.30 -2.95 36.06
CA PRO A 653 -15.41 -1.65 36.72
C PRO A 653 -14.51 -0.58 36.09
N GLN A 654 -14.91 0.70 36.13
CA GLN A 654 -14.15 1.80 35.52
C GLN A 654 -12.76 2.02 36.13
N ASN A 655 -12.61 1.68 37.41
CA ASN A 655 -11.34 1.77 38.15
C ASN A 655 -10.48 0.50 38.03
N SER A 656 -10.83 -0.45 37.16
CA SER A 656 -10.00 -1.63 36.92
C SER A 656 -8.68 -1.22 36.25
N PRO A 657 -7.52 -1.79 36.67
CA PRO A 657 -6.25 -1.60 35.94
C PRO A 657 -6.32 -2.12 34.49
N ASP A 658 -7.23 -3.03 34.17
CA ASP A 658 -7.44 -3.54 32.80
C ASP A 658 -7.99 -2.46 31.85
N ARG A 659 -8.41 -1.31 32.38
CA ARG A 659 -8.87 -0.14 31.61
C ARG A 659 -7.76 0.90 31.38
N GLU A 660 -6.50 0.51 31.54
CA GLU A 660 -5.36 1.34 31.18
C GLU A 660 -4.67 0.83 29.91
N PHE A 661 -4.21 1.75 29.06
CA PHE A 661 -3.37 1.37 27.92
C PHE A 661 -1.99 0.90 28.39
N ASN A 662 -1.53 -0.24 27.86
CA ASN A 662 -0.18 -0.72 28.14
C ASN A 662 0.88 0.08 27.37
N LEU A 663 1.43 1.12 28.01
CA LEU A 663 2.51 1.93 27.44
C LEU A 663 3.92 1.38 27.74
N SER A 664 4.03 0.26 28.46
CA SER A 664 5.32 -0.35 28.82
C SER A 664 5.85 -1.32 27.75
N ALA A 665 5.07 -1.56 26.70
CA ALA A 665 5.43 -2.46 25.61
C ALA A 665 6.68 -1.95 24.87
N LYS A 666 7.75 -2.74 24.91
CA LYS A 666 8.98 -2.53 24.13
C LYS A 666 8.96 -3.26 22.79
N GLU A 667 7.82 -3.81 22.44
CA GLU A 667 7.61 -4.51 21.19
C GLU A 667 6.80 -3.65 20.22
N SER A 668 7.20 -3.67 18.96
CA SER A 668 6.67 -2.85 17.89
C SER A 668 6.20 -3.72 16.74
N TRP A 669 5.14 -3.26 16.08
CA TRP A 669 4.56 -3.86 14.87
C TRP A 669 5.04 -3.15 13.61
N GLY A 670 6.07 -2.31 13.74
CA GLY A 670 6.68 -1.54 12.67
C GLY A 670 6.92 -0.10 13.08
N ARG A 671 7.69 0.62 12.27
CA ARG A 671 8.13 1.99 12.59
C ARG A 671 8.20 2.87 11.35
N PHE A 672 8.02 4.16 11.57
CA PHE A 672 8.07 5.20 10.55
C PHE A 672 9.31 6.06 10.74
N ASN A 673 9.99 6.45 9.65
CA ASN A 673 11.16 7.34 9.70
C ASN A 673 10.77 8.82 9.60
N LEU A 674 9.59 9.12 9.06
CA LEU A 674 8.97 10.44 9.11
C LEU A 674 7.76 10.37 10.04
N LEU A 675 7.69 11.27 11.02
CA LEU A 675 6.56 11.32 11.95
C LEU A 675 5.26 11.55 11.14
N PRO A 676 4.33 10.58 11.09
CA PRO A 676 3.04 10.78 10.43
C PRO A 676 2.25 11.93 11.05
N ALA A 677 1.53 12.68 10.22
CA ALA A 677 0.50 13.64 10.65
C ALA A 677 -0.91 13.03 10.55
N SER A 678 -1.11 12.11 9.61
CA SER A 678 -2.33 11.33 9.46
C SER A 678 -1.98 9.89 9.12
N MET A 679 -2.78 8.94 9.62
CA MET A 679 -2.55 7.51 9.49
C MET A 679 -3.88 6.75 9.43
N ALA A 680 -3.96 5.73 8.58
CA ALA A 680 -5.14 4.89 8.46
C ALA A 680 -4.78 3.40 8.31
N TYR A 681 -5.59 2.54 8.94
CA TYR A 681 -5.42 1.09 8.88
C TYR A 681 -6.17 0.51 7.69
N HIS A 682 -5.45 -0.22 6.84
CA HIS A 682 -5.99 -0.96 5.71
C HIS A 682 -6.13 -2.43 6.11
N SER A 683 -7.33 -2.99 5.93
CA SER A 683 -7.68 -4.33 6.44
C SER A 683 -6.91 -5.50 5.82
N ASN A 684 -6.09 -5.24 4.81
CA ASN A 684 -5.17 -6.23 4.22
C ASN A 684 -3.82 -6.30 4.97
N GLY A 685 -3.74 -5.75 6.20
CA GLY A 685 -2.53 -5.80 7.02
C GLY A 685 -1.53 -4.70 6.68
N TYR A 686 -2.02 -3.51 6.32
CA TYR A 686 -1.16 -2.36 6.04
C TYR A 686 -1.61 -1.14 6.85
N VAL A 687 -0.66 -0.29 7.19
CA VAL A 687 -0.90 1.05 7.73
C VAL A 687 -0.30 2.06 6.78
N ILE A 688 -1.15 2.99 6.34
CA ILE A 688 -0.77 4.04 5.40
C ILE A 688 -0.70 5.35 6.17
N ALA A 689 0.36 6.12 5.95
CA ALA A 689 0.63 7.36 6.64
C ALA A 689 1.13 8.46 5.70
N VAL A 690 0.82 9.71 6.04
CA VAL A 690 1.26 10.91 5.31
C VAL A 690 1.73 12.00 6.27
N ASN A 691 2.56 12.92 5.78
CA ASN A 691 3.00 14.10 6.50
C ASN A 691 3.06 15.29 5.52
N PRO A 692 2.41 16.44 5.79
CA PRO A 692 2.35 17.55 4.85
C PRO A 692 3.70 18.21 4.55
N SER A 693 4.70 18.04 5.42
CA SER A 693 6.07 18.52 5.21
C SER A 693 6.82 17.72 4.13
N TYR A 694 6.36 16.51 3.82
CA TYR A 694 7.03 15.60 2.90
C TYR A 694 6.04 15.07 1.85
N PRO A 695 6.24 15.35 0.55
CA PRO A 695 5.32 14.96 -0.51
C PRO A 695 5.50 13.49 -0.91
N VAL A 696 5.35 12.60 0.07
CA VAL A 696 5.51 11.15 -0.06
C VAL A 696 4.45 10.44 0.77
N MET A 697 4.22 9.16 0.49
CA MET A 697 3.36 8.29 1.28
C MET A 697 4.23 7.23 1.98
N GLN A 698 3.91 6.94 3.24
CA GLN A 698 4.55 5.88 4.02
C GLN A 698 3.62 4.66 4.11
N ILE A 699 4.08 3.50 3.66
CA ILE A 699 3.31 2.25 3.63
C ILE A 699 4.01 1.21 4.51
N LEU A 700 3.41 0.89 5.65
CA LEU A 700 3.88 -0.13 6.57
C LEU A 700 3.06 -1.41 6.40
N ARG A 701 3.71 -2.54 6.13
CA ARG A 701 3.06 -3.85 6.25
C ARG A 701 3.18 -4.32 7.70
N ILE A 702 2.06 -4.72 8.30
CA ILE A 702 2.04 -5.27 9.65
C ILE A 702 2.67 -6.67 9.63
N PRO A 703 3.70 -6.95 10.45
CA PRO A 703 4.31 -8.27 10.55
C PRO A 703 3.34 -9.27 11.21
N SER A 704 3.59 -10.57 11.05
CA SER A 704 2.77 -11.62 11.68
C SER A 704 2.90 -11.68 13.21
N SER A 705 3.92 -11.03 13.77
CA SER A 705 4.16 -10.93 15.21
C SER A 705 4.91 -9.63 15.53
N SER A 706 4.76 -9.17 16.77
CA SER A 706 5.55 -8.07 17.31
C SER A 706 7.05 -8.38 17.33
N GLN A 707 7.88 -7.34 17.28
CA GLN A 707 9.35 -7.42 17.30
C GLN A 707 9.92 -6.43 18.32
N PRO A 708 11.13 -6.65 18.87
CA PRO A 708 11.86 -5.61 19.59
C PRO A 708 12.04 -4.35 18.73
N ASP A 709 12.08 -3.17 19.36
CA ASP A 709 12.11 -1.88 18.66
C ASP A 709 13.23 -1.76 17.61
N ASP A 710 14.44 -2.15 17.97
CA ASP A 710 15.59 -2.11 17.06
C ASP A 710 15.45 -3.03 15.84
N GLN A 711 14.59 -4.05 15.94
CA GLN A 711 14.29 -5.05 14.91
C GLN A 711 12.97 -4.81 14.18
N ALA A 712 12.18 -3.80 14.58
CA ALA A 712 10.88 -3.53 13.99
C ALA A 712 10.99 -3.11 12.51
N PRO A 713 10.05 -3.55 11.63
CA PRO A 713 10.03 -3.18 10.22
C PRO A 713 9.93 -1.67 10.00
N TRP A 714 10.65 -1.13 9.02
CA TRP A 714 10.43 0.24 8.55
C TRP A 714 9.26 0.31 7.55
N ALA A 715 8.47 1.37 7.65
CA ALA A 715 7.53 1.76 6.61
C ALA A 715 8.28 2.12 5.32
N MET A 716 7.74 1.71 4.18
CA MET A 716 8.28 2.05 2.88
C MET A 716 7.85 3.46 2.48
N ILE A 717 8.78 4.27 1.97
CA ILE A 717 8.46 5.56 1.35
C ILE A 717 8.20 5.33 -0.13
N THR A 718 7.03 5.77 -0.59
CA THR A 718 6.64 5.75 -2.01
C THR A 718 6.17 7.13 -2.47
N LEU A 719 6.09 7.30 -3.78
CA LEU A 719 5.72 8.53 -4.47
C LEU A 719 6.74 9.67 -4.27
N GLY A 720 6.52 10.76 -4.99
CA GLY A 720 7.34 11.95 -4.91
C GLY A 720 6.55 13.23 -5.19
N PRO A 721 7.20 14.40 -5.11
CA PRO A 721 6.56 15.69 -5.32
C PRO A 721 6.01 15.85 -6.74
N GLY A 722 4.79 16.38 -6.85
CA GLY A 722 4.22 16.80 -8.13
C GLY A 722 2.71 16.98 -8.12
N THR A 723 2.16 17.32 -9.28
CA THR A 723 0.75 17.68 -9.48
C THR A 723 -0.05 16.63 -10.26
N ARG A 724 0.57 15.51 -10.62
CA ARG A 724 -0.01 14.46 -11.48
C ARG A 724 -0.50 13.27 -10.69
N GLU A 725 -1.15 12.34 -11.38
CA GLU A 725 -1.41 11.00 -10.87
C GLU A 725 -0.11 10.35 -10.38
N GLY A 726 -0.14 9.80 -9.17
CA GLY A 726 1.03 9.13 -8.59
C GLY A 726 2.01 10.06 -7.89
N LEU A 727 1.77 11.38 -7.90
CA LEU A 727 2.60 12.37 -7.24
C LEU A 727 1.77 13.15 -6.21
N LEU A 728 2.44 13.62 -5.16
CA LEU A 728 1.81 14.30 -4.04
C LEU A 728 2.32 15.73 -3.84
N LEU A 729 1.47 16.60 -3.30
CA LEU A 729 1.88 17.92 -2.80
C LEU A 729 1.11 18.30 -1.52
N GLN A 730 1.85 18.45 -0.42
CA GLN A 730 1.31 18.69 0.93
C GLN A 730 0.16 17.71 1.28
N PRO A 731 0.43 16.39 1.35
CA PRO A 731 -0.59 15.41 1.74
C PRO A 731 -0.91 15.58 3.24
N GLU A 732 -2.14 15.94 3.56
CA GLU A 732 -2.55 16.24 4.96
C GLU A 732 -3.28 15.07 5.61
N LEU A 733 -4.21 14.43 4.90
CA LEU A 733 -5.09 13.40 5.47
C LEU A 733 -5.08 12.13 4.60
N VAL A 734 -5.17 10.98 5.27
CA VAL A 734 -5.39 9.68 4.62
C VAL A 734 -6.62 9.00 5.20
N ALA A 735 -7.45 8.40 4.34
CA ALA A 735 -8.56 7.56 4.73
C ALA A 735 -8.60 6.30 3.87
N ILE A 736 -9.06 5.19 4.44
CA ILE A 736 -9.26 3.93 3.72
C ILE A 736 -10.75 3.75 3.51
N ALA A 737 -11.17 3.63 2.25
CA ALA A 737 -12.53 3.31 1.90
C ALA A 737 -12.86 1.85 2.25
N PRO A 738 -14.14 1.49 2.44
CA PRO A 738 -14.55 0.10 2.66
C PRO A 738 -14.11 -0.87 1.56
N ASN A 739 -14.08 -0.41 0.30
CA ASN A 739 -13.56 -1.17 -0.85
C ASN A 739 -12.02 -1.24 -0.89
N GLN A 740 -11.34 -0.80 0.17
CA GLN A 740 -9.90 -0.79 0.36
C GLN A 740 -9.12 0.20 -0.53
N THR A 741 -9.81 1.12 -1.21
CA THR A 741 -9.13 2.24 -1.88
C THR A 741 -8.53 3.19 -0.83
N VAL A 742 -7.28 3.58 -1.03
CA VAL A 742 -6.61 4.59 -0.22
C VAL A 742 -6.94 5.96 -0.81
N TYR A 743 -7.51 6.87 -0.02
CA TYR A 743 -7.69 8.26 -0.40
C TYR A 743 -6.70 9.14 0.35
N VAL A 744 -5.98 9.99 -0.39
CA VAL A 744 -5.10 11.02 0.18
C VAL A 744 -5.65 12.39 -0.18
N LEU A 745 -5.93 13.21 0.83
CA LEU A 745 -6.28 14.61 0.68
C LEU A 745 -5.00 15.44 0.65
N GLU A 746 -4.85 16.22 -0.42
CA GLU A 746 -3.69 17.05 -0.69
C GLU A 746 -4.08 18.53 -0.59
N LYS A 747 -3.53 19.25 0.39
CA LYS A 747 -3.74 20.70 0.51
C LYS A 747 -3.10 21.45 -0.65
N GLY A 748 -1.88 21.06 -1.03
CA GLY A 748 -1.10 21.76 -2.04
C GLY A 748 -1.70 21.63 -3.44
N ASN A 749 -2.15 20.42 -3.80
CA ASN A 749 -2.85 20.17 -5.06
C ASN A 749 -4.36 20.44 -5.01
N GLN A 750 -4.92 20.77 -3.84
CA GLN A 750 -6.35 21.02 -3.61
C GLN A 750 -7.26 19.90 -4.12
N ARG A 751 -6.88 18.64 -3.85
CA ARG A 751 -7.57 17.46 -4.38
C ARG A 751 -7.59 16.30 -3.39
N ILE A 752 -8.44 15.32 -3.67
CA ILE A 752 -8.39 13.99 -3.07
C ILE A 752 -8.01 13.01 -4.16
N GLN A 753 -6.91 12.29 -4.00
CA GLN A 753 -6.41 11.32 -4.97
C GLN A 753 -6.55 9.89 -4.45
N ALA A 754 -6.93 8.98 -5.34
CA ALA A 754 -7.15 7.56 -5.05
C ALA A 754 -5.92 6.72 -5.40
N PHE A 755 -5.58 5.80 -4.50
CA PHE A 755 -4.45 4.89 -4.63
C PHE A 755 -4.80 3.45 -4.22
N SER A 756 -4.03 2.49 -4.73
CA SER A 756 -4.01 1.13 -4.23
C SER A 756 -3.11 1.02 -2.99
N ARG A 757 -3.16 -0.12 -2.29
CA ARG A 757 -2.25 -0.41 -1.16
C ARG A 757 -0.76 -0.36 -1.51
N GLY A 758 -0.40 -0.43 -2.80
CA GLY A 758 0.97 -0.34 -3.28
C GLY A 758 1.39 1.09 -3.65
N GLY A 759 0.51 2.08 -3.51
CA GLY A 759 0.75 3.48 -3.90
C GLY A 759 0.49 3.78 -5.38
N HIS A 760 -0.11 2.86 -6.15
CA HIS A 760 -0.44 3.12 -7.56
C HIS A 760 -1.77 3.89 -7.68
N PRO A 761 -1.88 4.91 -8.56
CA PRO A 761 -3.12 5.67 -8.74
C PRO A 761 -4.27 4.78 -9.21
N VAL A 762 -5.44 4.90 -8.58
CA VAL A 762 -6.63 4.11 -8.92
C VAL A 762 -7.67 4.99 -9.58
N ALA A 763 -8.19 4.56 -10.73
CA ALA A 763 -9.26 5.23 -11.46
C ALA A 763 -10.61 5.03 -10.72
N ALA A 764 -10.79 5.71 -9.59
CA ALA A 764 -11.92 5.54 -8.68
C ALA A 764 -13.12 6.43 -9.01
N PHE A 765 -12.95 7.46 -9.85
CA PHE A 765 -13.94 8.51 -10.07
C PHE A 765 -14.49 8.50 -11.50
N ALA A 766 -15.70 9.03 -11.67
CA ALA A 766 -16.45 8.96 -12.92
C ALA A 766 -16.01 9.99 -13.97
N ASP A 767 -15.28 11.05 -13.60
CA ASP A 767 -14.75 12.03 -14.55
C ASP A 767 -13.60 11.41 -15.38
N PRO A 768 -13.79 11.18 -16.69
CA PRO A 768 -12.75 10.58 -17.52
C PRO A 768 -11.53 11.49 -17.74
N ALA A 769 -11.65 12.81 -17.49
CA ALA A 769 -10.50 13.72 -17.54
C ALA A 769 -9.62 13.59 -16.29
N HIS A 770 -10.23 13.28 -15.14
CA HIS A 770 -9.56 13.15 -13.84
C HIS A 770 -10.02 11.89 -13.10
N PRO A 771 -9.82 10.68 -13.65
CA PRO A 771 -10.38 9.46 -13.05
C PRO A 771 -9.72 9.08 -11.72
N TYR A 772 -8.54 9.65 -11.43
CA TYR A 772 -7.72 9.34 -10.27
C TYR A 772 -7.91 10.30 -9.08
N TRP A 773 -8.53 11.46 -9.29
CA TRP A 773 -8.72 12.44 -8.23
C TRP A 773 -9.98 13.29 -8.41
N ILE A 774 -10.39 13.92 -7.33
CA ILE A 774 -11.45 14.95 -7.31
C ILE A 774 -10.91 16.25 -6.73
N ASN A 775 -11.42 17.38 -7.19
CA ASN A 775 -11.04 18.67 -6.63
C ASN A 775 -11.83 18.95 -5.34
N LEU A 776 -11.15 19.57 -4.39
CA LEU A 776 -11.79 20.05 -3.16
C LEU A 776 -12.57 21.34 -3.44
N VAL A 777 -13.73 21.48 -2.81
CA VAL A 777 -14.48 22.75 -2.80
C VAL A 777 -13.68 23.78 -2.01
N ASN A 778 -13.57 25.00 -2.55
CA ASN A 778 -12.97 26.13 -1.87
C ASN A 778 -14.05 27.15 -1.49
N HIS A 779 -14.30 27.30 -0.18
CA HIS A 779 -15.35 28.18 0.35
C HIS A 779 -14.89 29.64 0.53
N ASP A 780 -13.59 29.88 0.74
CA ASP A 780 -13.01 31.22 0.83
C ASP A 780 -11.53 31.22 0.39
N ALA A 781 -11.28 31.65 -0.84
CA ALA A 781 -9.94 31.70 -1.41
C ALA A 781 -9.03 32.78 -0.79
N ALA A 782 -9.56 33.69 0.02
CA ALA A 782 -8.78 34.72 0.70
C ALA A 782 -8.20 34.24 2.04
N GLN A 783 -8.69 33.12 2.57
CA GLN A 783 -8.25 32.56 3.85
C GLN A 783 -7.46 31.27 3.65
N ASP A 784 -6.55 30.99 4.58
CA ASP A 784 -5.92 29.67 4.63
C ASP A 784 -6.94 28.62 5.09
N VAL A 785 -6.88 27.43 4.50
CA VAL A 785 -7.76 26.29 4.85
C VAL A 785 -6.96 25.25 5.63
N LYS A 786 -7.57 24.71 6.68
CA LYS A 786 -7.10 23.52 7.40
C LYS A 786 -8.10 22.39 7.15
N TYR A 787 -7.63 21.27 6.59
CA TYR A 787 -8.45 20.06 6.51
C TYR A 787 -8.30 19.28 7.81
N LEU A 788 -9.38 19.24 8.59
CA LEU A 788 -9.37 18.73 9.97
C LEU A 788 -9.58 17.22 10.05
N ALA A 789 -10.40 16.66 9.16
CA ALA A 789 -10.65 15.23 9.09
C ALA A 789 -11.23 14.80 7.74
N MET A 790 -10.97 13.54 7.37
CA MET A 790 -11.55 12.87 6.21
C MET A 790 -12.04 11.50 6.63
N SER A 791 -13.28 11.15 6.26
CA SER A 791 -13.87 9.84 6.57
C SER A 791 -14.68 9.33 5.38
N VAL A 792 -14.82 8.01 5.25
CA VAL A 792 -15.54 7.38 4.14
C VAL A 792 -16.50 6.34 4.67
N GLU A 793 -17.78 6.44 4.32
CA GLU A 793 -18.81 5.50 4.76
C GLU A 793 -18.98 4.31 3.81
N ILE A 794 -19.85 3.38 4.16
CA ILE A 794 -19.98 2.06 3.52
C ILE A 794 -20.31 2.13 2.01
N GLN A 795 -21.05 3.14 1.55
CA GLN A 795 -21.33 3.33 0.12
C GLN A 795 -20.23 4.09 -0.63
N GLY A 796 -19.23 4.62 0.07
CA GLY A 796 -18.09 5.33 -0.51
C GLY A 796 -18.24 6.85 -0.58
N HIS A 797 -19.24 7.45 0.08
CA HIS A 797 -19.27 8.91 0.21
C HIS A 797 -18.08 9.38 1.05
N ILE A 798 -17.40 10.41 0.57
CA ILE A 798 -16.22 10.98 1.22
C ILE A 798 -16.66 12.24 1.97
N TYR A 799 -16.42 12.27 3.27
CA TYR A 799 -16.71 13.38 4.16
C TYR A 799 -15.42 14.14 4.43
N VAL A 800 -15.44 15.46 4.26
CA VAL A 800 -14.31 16.35 4.54
C VAL A 800 -14.76 17.45 5.49
N LEU A 801 -14.11 17.55 6.64
CA LEU A 801 -14.29 18.64 7.59
C LEU A 801 -13.15 19.63 7.39
N SER A 802 -13.48 20.90 7.16
CA SER A 802 -12.50 21.95 6.96
C SER A 802 -12.79 23.19 7.82
N GLN A 803 -11.73 23.92 8.11
CA GLN A 803 -11.75 25.21 8.81
C GLN A 803 -11.03 26.25 7.97
N TYR A 804 -11.64 27.43 7.80
CA TYR A 804 -11.03 28.58 7.14
C TYR A 804 -10.56 29.61 8.17
N GLY A 805 -9.38 30.18 7.96
CA GLY A 805 -8.81 31.17 8.87
C GLY A 805 -8.47 30.60 10.24
N ASN A 806 -8.68 31.38 11.30
CA ASN A 806 -8.33 31.02 12.68
C ASN A 806 -9.32 30.06 13.36
N GLY A 807 -10.55 29.92 12.84
CA GLY A 807 -11.59 29.05 13.40
C GLY A 807 -12.23 29.60 14.67
N TYR A 808 -12.23 30.91 14.85
CA TYR A 808 -12.83 31.53 16.05
C TYR A 808 -14.34 31.67 15.90
N GLU A 809 -14.82 31.77 14.66
CA GLU A 809 -16.24 31.89 14.34
C GLU A 809 -16.80 30.55 13.83
N ALA A 810 -18.04 30.22 14.23
CA ALA A 810 -18.67 28.97 13.83
C ALA A 810 -18.82 28.83 12.31
N ASP A 811 -19.01 29.94 11.61
CA ASP A 811 -19.26 30.01 10.18
C ASP A 811 -17.99 29.81 9.31
N GLN A 812 -16.84 29.59 9.95
CA GLN A 812 -15.57 29.21 9.34
C GLN A 812 -15.41 27.69 9.16
N TYR A 813 -16.34 26.88 9.69
CA TYR A 813 -16.30 25.42 9.61
C TYR A 813 -17.27 24.87 8.57
N TYR A 814 -16.79 23.93 7.75
CA TYR A 814 -17.56 23.34 6.66
C TYR A 814 -17.43 21.82 6.66
N LEU A 815 -18.56 21.14 6.53
CA LEU A 815 -18.64 19.72 6.17
C LEU A 815 -18.99 19.62 4.68
N ASP A 816 -18.09 19.04 3.89
CA ASP A 816 -18.35 18.67 2.51
C ASP A 816 -18.50 17.16 2.37
N ILE A 817 -19.50 16.72 1.59
CA ILE A 817 -19.72 15.32 1.26
C ILE A 817 -19.62 15.16 -0.26
N TYR A 818 -18.79 14.23 -0.72
CA TYR A 818 -18.65 13.87 -2.13
C TYR A 818 -19.27 12.49 -2.37
N THR A 819 -19.90 12.33 -3.54
CA THR A 819 -20.43 11.04 -3.99
C THR A 819 -19.29 10.06 -4.27
N PRO A 820 -19.56 8.74 -4.29
CA PRO A 820 -18.57 7.75 -4.71
C PRO A 820 -18.06 7.99 -6.14
N ALA A 821 -18.85 8.63 -7.00
CA ALA A 821 -18.47 8.99 -8.35
C ALA A 821 -17.52 10.21 -8.40
N GLY A 822 -17.36 10.92 -7.29
CA GLY A 822 -16.45 12.05 -7.15
C GLY A 822 -17.08 13.44 -7.30
N SER A 823 -18.40 13.52 -7.52
CA SER A 823 -19.10 14.80 -7.54
C SER A 823 -19.31 15.30 -6.12
N HIS A 824 -19.21 16.61 -5.90
CA HIS A 824 -19.68 17.22 -4.66
C HIS A 824 -21.20 17.00 -4.49
N LEU A 825 -21.66 16.73 -3.27
CA LEU A 825 -23.06 16.42 -2.93
C LEU A 825 -23.65 17.39 -1.91
N VAL A 826 -22.97 17.59 -0.77
CA VAL A 826 -23.46 18.42 0.34
C VAL A 826 -22.35 19.36 0.77
N THR A 827 -22.73 20.62 1.03
CA THR A 827 -21.97 21.51 1.91
C THR A 827 -22.85 21.89 3.08
N GLN A 828 -22.38 21.66 4.30
CA GLN A 828 -22.97 22.19 5.51
C GLN A 828 -22.00 23.13 6.21
N ARG A 829 -22.37 24.41 6.30
CA ARG A 829 -21.64 25.44 7.02
C ARG A 829 -22.04 25.44 8.50
N GLY A 830 -21.10 25.74 9.39
CA GLY A 830 -21.36 25.88 10.83
C GLY A 830 -21.17 24.61 11.65
N MET A 831 -20.58 23.55 11.09
CA MET A 831 -20.28 22.32 11.83
C MET A 831 -18.97 22.45 12.61
N VAL A 832 -19.02 23.09 13.78
CA VAL A 832 -17.86 23.35 14.62
C VAL A 832 -17.34 22.06 15.26
N ALA A 833 -16.15 21.62 14.85
CA ALA A 833 -15.45 20.48 15.41
C ALA A 833 -13.96 20.53 15.04
N ALA A 834 -13.11 19.89 15.84
CA ALA A 834 -11.68 19.75 15.54
C ALA A 834 -11.33 18.48 14.77
N SER A 835 -12.19 17.48 14.80
CA SER A 835 -12.06 16.23 14.05
C SER A 835 -13.42 15.54 13.94
N MET A 836 -13.55 14.58 13.02
CA MET A 836 -14.75 13.77 12.86
C MET A 836 -14.44 12.34 12.44
N ALA A 837 -15.38 11.44 12.69
CA ALA A 837 -15.41 10.11 12.12
C ALA A 837 -16.86 9.70 11.80
N VAL A 838 -17.05 8.98 10.69
CA VAL A 838 -18.37 8.54 10.23
C VAL A 838 -18.50 7.02 10.36
N ASP A 839 -19.57 6.57 10.99
CA ASP A 839 -19.84 5.14 11.14
C ASP A 839 -20.46 4.52 9.88
N LEU A 840 -20.69 3.21 9.90
CA LEU A 840 -21.30 2.49 8.78
C LEU A 840 -22.75 2.93 8.48
N TRP A 841 -23.43 3.55 9.43
CA TRP A 841 -24.84 3.93 9.37
C TRP A 841 -25.04 5.41 9.09
N ARG A 842 -23.96 6.12 8.75
CA ARG A 842 -23.91 7.55 8.44
C ARG A 842 -24.12 8.45 9.65
N ASN A 843 -24.00 7.94 10.87
CA ASN A 843 -23.87 8.82 12.03
C ASN A 843 -22.45 9.39 12.02
N LEU A 844 -22.37 10.68 12.35
CA LEU A 844 -21.11 11.41 12.39
C LEU A 844 -20.81 11.72 13.85
N TYR A 845 -19.60 11.38 14.28
CA TYR A 845 -19.09 11.70 15.61
C TYR A 845 -18.06 12.83 15.50
N THR A 846 -18.17 13.87 16.34
CA THR A 846 -17.23 14.99 16.36
C THR A 846 -16.46 15.09 17.66
N LEU A 847 -15.21 15.54 17.56
CA LEU A 847 -14.40 15.96 18.70
C LEU A 847 -14.54 17.48 18.86
N ASN A 848 -15.12 17.91 19.98
CA ASN A 848 -15.55 19.30 20.18
C ASN A 848 -14.46 20.13 20.91
N PHE A 849 -14.49 21.45 20.74
CA PHE A 849 -13.62 22.38 21.50
C PHE A 849 -14.09 22.61 22.94
N GLN A 850 -15.29 22.13 23.29
CA GLN A 850 -15.79 22.21 24.66
C GLN A 850 -14.97 21.32 25.59
N GLN A 851 -14.47 21.93 26.66
CA GLN A 851 -13.78 21.24 27.73
C GLN A 851 -14.77 20.64 28.74
N ILE A 852 -14.53 19.38 29.12
CA ILE A 852 -15.23 18.69 30.21
C ILE A 852 -14.21 18.11 31.21
N SER A 853 -14.72 17.67 32.37
CA SER A 853 -13.93 16.89 33.33
C SER A 853 -14.31 15.43 33.23
N SER A 854 -13.32 14.56 33.00
CA SER A 854 -13.51 13.11 33.02
C SER A 854 -13.93 12.61 34.41
N PRO A 855 -14.49 11.39 34.54
CA PRO A 855 -14.71 10.73 35.83
C PRO A 855 -13.50 10.70 36.76
N ALA A 856 -12.28 10.70 36.21
CA ALA A 856 -11.03 10.74 36.95
C ALA A 856 -10.55 12.17 37.28
N GLY A 857 -11.36 13.19 37.00
CA GLY A 857 -11.05 14.61 37.23
C GLY A 857 -10.09 15.23 36.21
N ARG A 858 -9.75 14.51 35.13
CA ARG A 858 -8.83 15.00 34.07
C ARG A 858 -9.54 15.91 33.08
N THR A 859 -8.85 16.94 32.63
CA THR A 859 -9.26 17.81 31.51
C THR A 859 -9.33 17.02 30.20
N GLU A 860 -10.47 17.05 29.52
CA GLU A 860 -10.65 16.39 28.22
C GLU A 860 -11.69 17.13 27.36
N PRO A 861 -11.71 16.92 26.03
CA PRO A 861 -12.77 17.44 25.17
C PRO A 861 -14.07 16.64 25.29
N SER A 862 -15.20 17.27 24.96
CA SER A 862 -16.46 16.56 24.73
C SER A 862 -16.53 15.96 23.33
N VAL A 863 -17.46 15.02 23.15
CA VAL A 863 -17.74 14.32 21.89
C VAL A 863 -19.23 14.43 21.60
N SER A 864 -19.60 14.67 20.34
CA SER A 864 -21.00 14.70 19.90
C SER A 864 -21.30 13.65 18.85
N GLU A 865 -22.57 13.25 18.77
CA GLU A 865 -23.16 12.48 17.69
C GLU A 865 -24.10 13.36 16.87
N TRP A 866 -24.03 13.21 15.54
CA TRP A 866 -24.85 13.88 14.55
C TRP A 866 -25.50 12.84 13.64
N THR A 867 -26.74 13.07 13.28
CA THR A 867 -27.52 12.17 12.42
C THR A 867 -27.97 12.88 11.15
N PRO A 868 -28.00 12.19 9.99
CA PRO A 868 -28.43 12.80 8.74
C PRO A 868 -29.96 12.99 8.73
N SER A 869 -30.41 14.13 8.22
CA SER A 869 -31.82 14.41 8.01
C SER A 869 -32.43 13.41 7.01
N THR A 870 -33.64 12.91 7.28
CA THR A 870 -34.36 12.07 6.32
C THR A 870 -34.85 12.90 5.12
N PRO A 871 -34.50 12.56 3.86
CA PRO A 871 -34.97 13.33 2.72
C PRO A 871 -36.49 13.21 2.52
N ARG A 872 -37.17 14.32 2.25
CA ARG A 872 -38.58 14.32 1.86
C ARG A 872 -38.74 13.87 0.40
N ARG A 873 -39.79 13.08 0.13
CA ARG A 873 -40.02 12.43 -1.19
C ARG A 873 -40.55 13.40 -2.26
N ASP A 874 -40.97 14.60 -1.89
CA ASP A 874 -41.77 15.53 -2.69
C ASP A 874 -41.11 16.90 -2.92
N GLY A 875 -39.90 17.15 -2.41
CA GLY A 875 -39.11 18.32 -2.77
C GLY A 875 -39.69 19.68 -2.35
N THR A 876 -40.66 19.74 -1.43
CA THR A 876 -41.17 21.01 -0.88
C THR A 876 -40.66 21.29 0.53
N LEU A 877 -40.17 22.52 0.71
CA LEU A 877 -39.60 23.13 1.94
C LEU A 877 -40.43 22.82 3.20
#